data_AF-A0A8B9ALY5-F1
#
_entry.id   AF-A0A8B9ALY5-F1
#
_cell.length_a   1.000
_cell.length_b   1.000
_cell.length_c   1.000
_cell.angle_alpha   90.00
_cell.angle_beta   90.00
_cell.angle_gamma   90.00
#
_symmetry.space_group_name_H-M   'P 1'
#
loop_
_entity.id
_entity.type
_entity.pdbx_description
1 polymer ?
#
loop_
_entity_poly.entity_id
_entity_poly.type
_entity_poly.pdbx_seq_one_letter_code
_entity_poly.pdbx_strand_id
1 'polypeptide(L)'
;MAATEDSLRRALAEKQTAVDAQSEAVRALKARPGVSKDEIDAAVEILKALKVEHGAAAKRLQSAVSSNGDGSRKEAFPQAVANTLERRLFYIPSFKIYRGVAGLYDYGPPGCAVISTVLAFWRQHFVLEEKMLEMDCPCITPEIVLKASGHVDKFTDLLVKDEKTGTCYRADHLLKDYCKGKLEKDLTLSPDKAAEFKHVISVLDDLSAAELGAKLKEYDIRSPDTGNHISDPYPFNLMFRTSIGPSGMLSGYMRPETAQGIFVNFNYLYYYNGNKLPFAAAQVGQAFRNEISPRQGLLRAREFTLAEIEHFVDPEDKSHPKFVDVANLEFLMFPREEQLAGKSAKSMVLGEAVSKGTINNETLGYFIGRVYLFLTRLGIDKDRLRFRQHLQNEMAHYAADCWDAEIECSDGWIECVGIADRSDYDLRAHSEKSGVRLVANEKFSEPREVEKLVISPSKRELGLAFKGYQRMVVEALEAMSDEEALEMKEALDDKGEVDFQVCTLGKSVLMKKNMVSISMERKKEHQRVFTPSVIEPSFGIGRIIYCLLEHSFYTSKSEDEQLNVFRFPPLVAASTSIGKAYARTDKLGVAAAKRLQYAVSGNGDGCSKEVFRQAVVNTLERRLFYIPSFKIYSGVAGLYDYGPPGCVVKSNVLAFWHQHFVLEEGMVVMKCSCVTPEIVLKASGHVDKFTDLMVKDEKTGMCYRADHLLKDYCKGKLEKDLTLLPDKAAEFKHVISVLDDLSAEEIGAKLKEYDIRSPDTGNHISDPYPFNLMFQTSIGSSGMLPGYMRPETAQGIFVNFEELYNFNCEKLPFAAAQVGQAFRNEISPRQGLLRVREFTLAEIEHFVDPEDKSHPKFVDVANLEFLMFPREEQLAGKSAKSMVLGETVSKGTINNETLGYFIGRVYLFLTRLGIDKDSLRFRQHLPNEMAHYAADCWDAEIECSYGWIECVGIADRSAYDLQAHSEKSGVRLVANGKFSEPREVEKLVITPSKTELDLAFKGNQRMVVEALEAMSEKEALKMKEALDDKGEVDFQVYTLGKSVLLKKNMVSISMERKKEHQRVFTPSVIEPSFGIGRIIYCLFEHSFYTRPSQSEDEQLNVFCFAPLVAPIKCTVFPLIKSQQFDKVAKLLDESLTAAGISHILDATGTSIGKRYARTDELGVPFAITVDSTTSVTIRERDSKEQIRVSIEEVVSVVKALTDGQTTWADVLRR
;
A
#
# COMPACT_ATOMS: atom_id res chain seq x y z
N MET A 1 21.79 46.53 6.76
CA MET A 1 21.19 45.32 6.15
C MET A 1 21.59 44.13 6.99
N ALA A 2 20.64 43.41 7.58
CA ALA A 2 20.94 42.19 8.32
C ALA A 2 21.41 41.11 7.33
N ALA A 3 22.52 40.44 7.64
CA ALA A 3 23.00 39.29 6.87
C ALA A 3 21.94 38.18 6.92
N THR A 4 21.60 37.58 5.78
CA THR A 4 20.64 36.46 5.72
C THR A 4 21.26 35.20 6.35
N GLU A 5 20.44 34.29 6.89
CA GLU A 5 20.92 33.04 7.50
C GLU A 5 21.86 32.27 6.56
N ASP A 6 21.52 32.16 5.28
CA ASP A 6 22.36 31.54 4.25
C ASP A 6 23.75 32.18 4.13
N SER A 7 23.82 33.51 4.23
CA SER A 7 25.11 34.22 4.18
C SER A 7 25.95 33.95 5.43
N LEU A 8 25.32 33.75 6.59
CA LEU A 8 25.98 33.42 7.84
C LEU A 8 26.43 31.95 7.86
N ARG A 9 25.64 31.03 7.28
CA ARG A 9 26.01 29.61 7.10
C ARG A 9 27.20 29.46 6.15
N ARG A 10 27.19 30.14 5.00
CA ARG A 10 28.36 30.16 4.09
C ARG A 10 29.61 30.73 4.76
N ALA A 11 29.47 31.84 5.48
CA ALA A 11 30.58 32.42 6.22
C ALA A 11 31.11 31.48 7.31
N LEU A 12 30.24 30.71 7.98
CA LEU A 12 30.67 29.70 8.95
C LEU A 12 31.42 28.54 8.29
N ALA A 13 30.90 28.04 7.16
CA ALA A 13 31.53 26.98 6.38
C ALA A 13 32.93 27.39 5.88
N GLU A 14 33.07 28.59 5.32
CA GLU A 14 34.37 29.13 4.89
C GLU A 14 35.38 29.19 6.03
N LYS A 15 34.93 29.57 7.24
CA LYS A 15 35.80 29.63 8.43
C LYS A 15 36.16 28.24 8.94
N GLN A 16 35.25 27.26 8.85
CA GLN A 16 35.53 25.86 9.19
C GLN A 16 36.57 25.27 8.22
N THR A 17 36.44 25.51 6.91
CA THR A 17 37.45 25.11 5.91
C THR A 17 38.83 25.69 6.20
N ALA A 18 38.91 26.96 6.61
CA ALA A 18 40.17 27.59 6.97
C ALA A 18 40.80 26.98 8.24
N VAL A 19 39.99 26.64 9.24
CA VAL A 19 40.45 25.94 10.46
C VAL A 19 41.00 24.56 10.12
N ASP A 20 40.31 23.82 9.26
CA ASP A 20 40.72 22.46 8.88
C ASP A 20 42.03 22.47 8.08
N ALA A 21 42.14 23.34 7.08
CA ALA A 21 43.36 23.52 6.29
C ALA A 21 44.57 23.90 7.16
N GLN A 22 44.39 24.82 8.12
CA GLN A 22 45.47 25.21 9.03
C GLN A 22 45.80 24.11 10.04
N SER A 23 44.82 23.32 10.48
CA SER A 23 45.04 22.18 11.37
C SER A 23 45.86 21.09 10.69
N GLU A 24 45.63 20.84 9.40
CA GLU A 24 46.48 19.95 8.58
C GLU A 24 47.89 20.50 8.40
N ALA A 25 48.04 21.81 8.13
CA ALA A 25 49.35 22.45 8.03
C ALA A 25 50.18 22.30 9.32
N VAL A 26 49.54 22.46 10.50
CA VAL A 26 50.18 22.24 11.81
C VAL A 26 50.60 20.78 11.99
N ARG A 27 49.76 19.82 11.58
CA ARG A 27 50.11 18.39 11.65
C ARG A 27 51.28 18.05 10.73
N ALA A 28 51.29 18.59 9.51
CA ALA A 28 52.38 18.39 8.55
C ALA A 28 53.70 19.00 9.03
N LEU A 29 53.66 20.18 9.67
CA LEU A 29 54.84 20.81 10.27
C LEU A 29 55.39 20.00 11.45
N LYS A 30 54.53 19.45 12.31
CA LYS A 30 54.94 18.58 13.43
C LYS A 30 55.54 17.24 12.97
N ALA A 31 55.18 16.78 11.76
CA ALA A 31 55.68 15.53 11.20
C ALA A 31 57.02 15.68 10.43
N ARG A 32 57.46 16.91 10.10
CA ARG A 32 58.73 17.15 9.39
C ARG A 32 59.92 17.20 10.36
N PRO A 33 60.97 16.39 10.14
CA PRO A 33 62.20 16.46 10.92
C PRO A 33 62.94 17.79 10.68
N GLY A 34 63.36 18.47 11.74
CA GLY A 34 64.21 19.67 11.66
C GLY A 34 63.47 21.02 11.63
N VAL A 35 62.15 21.04 11.75
CA VAL A 35 61.35 22.27 11.88
C VAL A 35 61.54 22.89 13.26
N SER A 36 61.76 24.20 13.31
CA SER A 36 61.97 24.91 14.58
C SER A 36 60.68 24.95 15.41
N LYS A 37 60.82 24.92 16.74
CA LYS A 37 59.68 25.04 17.65
C LYS A 37 58.90 26.35 17.40
N ASP A 38 59.60 27.42 17.07
CA ASP A 38 59.03 28.74 16.79
C ASP A 38 58.13 28.74 15.54
N GLU A 39 58.46 27.95 14.51
CA GLU A 39 57.60 27.79 13.32
C GLU A 39 56.32 26.99 13.62
N ILE A 40 56.41 25.96 14.46
CA ILE A 40 55.25 25.17 14.89
C ILE A 40 54.34 26.04 15.76
N ASP A 41 54.92 26.79 16.69
CA ASP A 41 54.18 27.67 17.60
C ASP A 41 53.49 28.81 16.81
N ALA A 42 54.15 29.38 15.79
CA ALA A 42 53.53 30.35 14.89
C ALA A 42 52.33 29.78 14.11
N ALA A 43 52.45 28.56 13.57
CA ALA A 43 51.35 27.91 12.87
C ALA A 43 50.17 27.56 13.80
N VAL A 44 50.46 27.20 15.06
CA VAL A 44 49.47 26.95 16.12
C VAL A 44 48.75 28.23 16.52
N GLU A 45 49.45 29.37 16.60
CA GLU A 45 48.81 30.67 16.89
C GLU A 45 47.84 31.10 15.78
N ILE A 46 48.20 30.87 14.50
CA ILE A 46 47.27 31.10 13.37
C ILE A 46 46.03 30.19 13.50
N LEU A 47 46.22 28.91 13.86
CA LEU A 47 45.10 27.98 14.09
C LEU A 47 44.19 28.45 15.25
N LYS A 48 44.77 28.95 16.34
CA LYS A 48 44.00 29.52 17.46
C LYS A 48 43.18 30.73 17.02
N ALA A 49 43.76 31.64 16.24
CA ALA A 49 43.06 32.81 15.72
C ALA A 49 41.88 32.42 14.82
N LEU A 50 42.08 31.47 13.90
CA LEU A 50 41.01 30.96 13.04
C LEU A 50 39.89 30.28 13.84
N LYS A 51 40.22 29.54 14.91
CA LYS A 51 39.21 28.95 15.81
C LYS A 51 38.39 30.00 16.56
N VAL A 52 39.00 31.12 16.92
CA VAL A 52 38.28 32.26 17.53
C VAL A 52 37.33 32.90 16.53
N GLU A 53 37.76 33.10 15.28
CA GLU A 53 36.90 33.64 14.22
C GLU A 53 35.74 32.70 13.90
N HIS A 54 36.01 31.39 13.80
CA HIS A 54 34.98 30.37 13.63
C HIS A 54 34.00 30.39 14.81
N GLY A 55 34.48 30.44 16.06
CA GLY A 55 33.63 30.55 17.24
C GLY A 55 32.78 31.81 17.27
N ALA A 56 33.30 32.94 16.76
CA ALA A 56 32.56 34.19 16.63
C ALA A 56 31.50 34.12 15.50
N ALA A 57 31.82 33.49 14.37
CA ALA A 57 30.86 33.22 13.29
C ALA A 57 29.75 32.28 13.75
N ALA A 58 30.10 31.22 14.49
CA ALA A 58 29.14 30.29 15.10
C ALA A 58 28.23 31.01 16.09
N LYS A 59 28.77 31.87 16.96
CA LYS A 59 27.97 32.72 17.85
C LYS A 59 27.10 33.72 17.10
N ARG A 60 27.53 34.24 15.95
CA ARG A 60 26.72 35.14 15.09
C ARG A 60 25.59 34.39 14.40
N LEU A 61 25.83 33.20 13.88
CA LEU A 61 24.79 32.33 13.34
C LEU A 61 23.83 31.92 14.47
N GLN A 62 24.34 31.46 15.60
CA GLN A 62 23.56 31.08 16.77
C GLN A 62 22.77 32.27 17.30
N SER A 63 23.33 33.48 17.35
CA SER A 63 22.61 34.69 17.75
C SER A 63 21.68 35.22 16.67
N ALA A 64 21.89 35.02 15.37
CA ALA A 64 20.89 35.33 14.35
C ALA A 64 19.70 34.35 14.41
N VAL A 65 20.00 33.08 14.66
CA VAL A 65 19.02 32.02 14.95
C VAL A 65 18.31 32.28 16.30
N SER A 66 19.00 32.87 17.28
CA SER A 66 18.47 33.14 18.63
C SER A 66 17.95 34.57 18.86
N SER A 67 18.27 35.56 18.02
CA SER A 67 17.77 36.94 18.07
C SER A 67 16.47 37.10 17.28
N ASN A 68 16.03 36.02 16.63
CA ASN A 68 14.62 35.73 16.40
C ASN A 68 13.91 35.28 17.69
N GLY A 69 14.58 35.29 18.84
CA GLY A 69 14.10 34.92 20.16
C GLY A 69 13.15 35.96 20.76
N ASP A 70 11.90 35.84 20.38
CA ASP A 70 10.89 35.62 21.41
C ASP A 70 10.58 34.11 21.41
N GLY A 71 10.34 33.51 22.57
CA GLY A 71 10.05 32.07 22.70
C GLY A 71 8.88 31.61 21.82
N SER A 72 8.05 32.56 21.38
CA SER A 72 6.94 32.39 20.44
C SER A 72 7.35 32.08 18.98
N ARG A 73 8.59 32.38 18.53
CA ARG A 73 8.99 32.24 17.12
C ARG A 73 9.63 30.90 16.74
N LYS A 74 10.26 30.18 17.69
CA LYS A 74 10.83 28.84 17.42
C LYS A 74 9.74 27.81 17.12
N GLU A 75 8.55 27.99 17.69
CA GLU A 75 7.33 27.23 17.35
C GLU A 75 6.61 27.76 16.10
N ALA A 76 6.88 29.01 15.67
CA ALA A 76 6.09 29.66 14.62
C ALA A 76 6.33 29.12 13.20
N PHE A 77 7.56 28.71 12.83
CA PHE A 77 7.83 28.18 11.49
C PHE A 77 7.21 26.78 11.28
N PRO A 78 7.48 25.78 12.14
CA PRO A 78 6.87 24.46 11.99
C PRO A 78 5.34 24.53 12.05
N GLN A 79 4.80 25.36 12.94
CA GLN A 79 3.36 25.59 13.03
C GLN A 79 2.81 26.28 11.77
N ALA A 80 3.53 27.24 11.17
CA ALA A 80 3.12 27.87 9.92
C ALA A 80 3.13 26.89 8.74
N VAL A 81 4.11 25.98 8.66
CA VAL A 81 4.16 24.90 7.67
C VAL A 81 2.95 23.98 7.86
N ALA A 82 2.77 23.43 9.07
CA ALA A 82 1.67 22.51 9.39
C ALA A 82 0.29 23.15 9.10
N ASN A 83 0.06 24.38 9.57
CA ASN A 83 -1.18 25.12 9.32
C ASN A 83 -1.42 25.36 7.82
N THR A 84 -0.36 25.62 7.05
CA THR A 84 -0.49 25.84 5.60
C THR A 84 -0.81 24.54 4.88
N LEU A 85 -0.18 23.42 5.26
CA LEU A 85 -0.43 22.09 4.69
C LEU A 85 -1.87 21.64 4.98
N GLU A 86 -2.34 21.81 6.21
CA GLU A 86 -3.73 21.46 6.60
C GLU A 86 -4.75 22.35 5.88
N ARG A 87 -4.58 23.68 5.91
CA ARG A 87 -5.48 24.64 5.25
C ARG A 87 -5.55 24.45 3.73
N ARG A 88 -4.47 23.98 3.11
CA ARG A 88 -4.42 23.70 1.66
C ARG A 88 -4.78 22.24 1.35
N LEU A 89 -5.20 21.46 2.35
CA LEU A 89 -5.64 20.07 2.21
C LEU A 89 -4.56 19.15 1.62
N PHE A 90 -3.28 19.36 1.97
CA PHE A 90 -2.23 18.38 1.65
C PHE A 90 -2.43 17.09 2.46
N TYR A 91 -2.70 17.23 3.75
CA TYR A 91 -3.16 16.15 4.61
C TYR A 91 -3.99 16.72 5.77
N ILE A 92 -4.83 15.88 6.36
CA ILE A 92 -5.65 16.17 7.54
C ILE A 92 -5.69 14.93 8.45
N PRO A 93 -5.96 15.08 9.77
CA PRO A 93 -6.19 13.93 10.64
C PRO A 93 -7.40 13.10 10.17
N SER A 94 -7.24 11.78 10.07
CA SER A 94 -8.33 10.89 9.64
C SER A 94 -9.48 10.91 10.63
N PHE A 95 -10.72 10.86 10.13
CA PHE A 95 -11.96 10.83 10.92
C PHE A 95 -12.16 12.08 11.80
N LYS A 96 -11.78 13.26 11.30
CA LYS A 96 -11.86 14.56 12.00
C LYS A 96 -13.23 14.82 12.63
N ILE A 97 -14.33 14.49 11.93
CA ILE A 97 -15.70 14.65 12.45
C ILE A 97 -16.00 13.78 13.69
N TYR A 98 -15.21 12.74 13.93
CA TYR A 98 -15.25 11.87 15.12
C TYR A 98 -14.11 12.17 16.11
N ARG A 99 -13.60 13.41 16.13
CA ARG A 99 -12.47 13.89 16.95
C ARG A 99 -11.08 13.42 16.50
N GLY A 100 -11.00 12.77 15.34
CA GLY A 100 -9.76 12.28 14.77
C GLY A 100 -9.17 11.06 15.50
N VAL A 101 -8.26 10.35 14.81
CA VAL A 101 -7.47 9.27 15.42
C VAL A 101 -5.99 9.59 15.28
N ALA A 102 -5.30 9.73 16.42
CA ALA A 102 -3.89 10.11 16.43
C ALA A 102 -3.02 9.12 15.64
N GLY A 103 -2.20 9.64 14.72
CA GLY A 103 -1.32 8.87 13.85
C GLY A 103 -1.97 8.34 12.58
N LEU A 104 -3.27 8.58 12.34
CA LEU A 104 -3.92 8.34 11.05
C LEU A 104 -4.15 9.68 10.35
N TYR A 105 -3.78 9.75 9.07
CA TYR A 105 -3.91 10.94 8.24
C TYR A 105 -4.49 10.60 6.88
N ASP A 106 -5.39 11.45 6.40
CA ASP A 106 -5.94 11.40 5.05
C ASP A 106 -5.25 12.47 4.20
N TYR A 107 -4.78 12.09 3.01
CA TYR A 107 -4.17 13.03 2.06
C TYR A 107 -5.22 13.56 1.11
N GLY A 108 -5.33 14.89 1.01
CA GLY A 108 -6.22 15.52 0.03
C GLY A 108 -5.58 15.70 -1.35
N PRO A 109 -6.24 16.41 -2.27
CA PRO A 109 -5.84 16.44 -3.68
C PRO A 109 -4.38 16.82 -3.95
N PRO A 110 -3.82 17.92 -3.37
CA PRO A 110 -2.41 18.25 -3.59
C PRO A 110 -1.45 17.26 -2.93
N GLY A 111 -1.81 16.66 -1.78
CA GLY A 111 -1.00 15.63 -1.14
C GLY A 111 -0.95 14.34 -1.96
N CYS A 112 -2.09 13.90 -2.50
CA CYS A 112 -2.18 12.78 -3.42
C CYS A 112 -1.32 12.99 -4.68
N ALA A 113 -1.34 14.21 -5.24
CA ALA A 113 -0.53 14.56 -6.40
C ALA A 113 0.98 14.46 -6.10
N VAL A 114 1.43 14.99 -4.95
CA VAL A 114 2.83 14.89 -4.52
C VAL A 114 3.24 13.43 -4.30
N ILE A 115 2.43 12.63 -3.58
CA ILE A 115 2.72 11.21 -3.35
C ILE A 115 2.85 10.46 -4.68
N SER A 116 1.88 10.64 -5.59
CA SER A 116 1.86 9.97 -6.88
C SER A 116 3.11 10.32 -7.71
N THR A 117 3.51 11.59 -7.71
CA THR A 117 4.67 12.08 -8.45
C THR A 117 5.99 11.56 -7.86
N VAL A 118 6.14 11.56 -6.54
CA VAL A 118 7.32 11.02 -5.84
C VAL A 118 7.46 9.52 -6.12
N LEU A 119 6.37 8.76 -6.05
CA LEU A 119 6.38 7.32 -6.33
C LEU A 119 6.64 7.02 -7.81
N ALA A 120 6.10 7.82 -8.73
CA ALA A 120 6.38 7.68 -10.16
C ALA A 120 7.86 7.95 -10.46
N PHE A 121 8.44 8.99 -9.86
CA PHE A 121 9.87 9.25 -9.98
C PHE A 121 10.72 8.15 -9.34
N TRP A 122 10.31 7.62 -8.19
CA TRP A 122 10.99 6.48 -7.56
C TRP A 122 10.98 5.25 -8.46
N ARG A 123 9.85 4.91 -9.10
CA ARG A 123 9.77 3.81 -10.06
C ARG A 123 10.64 4.05 -11.29
N GLN A 124 10.63 5.27 -11.84
CA GLN A 124 11.51 5.60 -12.95
C GLN A 124 12.98 5.41 -12.57
N HIS A 125 13.40 5.97 -11.43
CA HIS A 125 14.79 5.97 -10.98
C HIS A 125 15.26 4.60 -10.50
N PHE A 126 14.45 3.80 -9.81
CA PHE A 126 14.91 2.50 -9.29
C PHE A 126 14.41 1.34 -10.12
N VAL A 127 13.12 1.28 -10.47
CA VAL A 127 12.58 0.10 -11.15
C VAL A 127 12.95 0.07 -12.64
N LEU A 128 12.73 1.17 -13.36
CA LEU A 128 12.93 1.19 -14.82
C LEU A 128 14.40 1.30 -15.22
N GLU A 129 15.15 2.26 -14.66
CA GLU A 129 16.58 2.45 -14.98
C GLU A 129 17.47 1.26 -14.57
N GLU A 130 17.12 0.56 -13.48
CA GLU A 130 17.86 -0.62 -13.01
C GLU A 130 17.23 -1.95 -13.44
N LYS A 131 16.10 -1.90 -14.17
CA LYS A 131 15.38 -3.10 -14.65
C LYS A 131 15.03 -4.06 -13.51
N MET A 132 14.60 -3.52 -12.37
CA MET A 132 14.18 -4.31 -11.21
C MET A 132 12.84 -4.98 -11.47
N LEU A 133 12.62 -6.11 -10.82
CA LEU A 133 11.34 -6.81 -10.82
C LEU A 133 10.42 -6.16 -9.79
N GLU A 134 9.26 -5.63 -10.18
CA GLU A 134 8.29 -5.09 -9.20
C GLU A 134 7.27 -6.16 -8.78
N MET A 135 6.87 -6.18 -7.51
CA MET A 135 5.76 -7.00 -7.03
C MET A 135 4.76 -6.19 -6.19
N ASP A 136 3.55 -6.72 -6.03
CA ASP A 136 2.53 -6.19 -5.12
C ASP A 136 1.92 -7.34 -4.30
N CYS A 137 2.32 -7.41 -3.03
CA CYS A 137 1.87 -8.42 -2.07
C CYS A 137 0.80 -7.87 -1.12
N PRO A 138 -0.02 -8.72 -0.47
CA PRO A 138 -1.01 -8.32 0.52
C PRO A 138 -0.45 -7.57 1.73
N CYS A 139 -1.28 -6.71 2.31
CA CYS A 139 -1.05 -6.05 3.60
C CYS A 139 -1.28 -7.01 4.78
N ILE A 140 -2.10 -8.04 4.63
CA ILE A 140 -2.34 -9.05 5.66
C ILE A 140 -1.30 -10.17 5.56
N THR A 141 -0.51 -10.36 6.62
CA THR A 141 0.56 -11.36 6.70
C THR A 141 0.29 -12.36 7.82
N PRO A 142 0.37 -13.69 7.57
CA PRO A 142 0.25 -14.71 8.61
C PRO A 142 1.32 -14.59 9.69
N GLU A 143 0.95 -14.87 10.94
CA GLU A 143 1.87 -14.82 12.08
C GLU A 143 3.12 -15.69 11.86
N ILE A 144 2.99 -16.86 11.25
CA ILE A 144 4.12 -17.78 11.02
C ILE A 144 5.22 -17.17 10.15
N VAL A 145 4.86 -16.29 9.20
CA VAL A 145 5.81 -15.61 8.31
C VAL A 145 6.60 -14.58 9.10
N LEU A 146 5.90 -13.72 9.86
CA LEU A 146 6.51 -12.68 10.69
C LEU A 146 7.29 -13.25 11.88
N LYS A 147 6.89 -14.42 12.37
CA LYS A 147 7.64 -15.15 13.39
C LYS A 147 8.95 -15.71 12.81
N ALA A 148 8.95 -16.17 11.56
CA ALA A 148 10.15 -16.66 10.91
C ALA A 148 11.21 -15.56 10.76
N SER A 149 10.81 -14.35 10.36
CA SER A 149 11.71 -13.20 10.26
C SER A 149 12.00 -12.49 11.60
N GLY A 150 11.45 -12.99 12.71
CA GLY A 150 11.69 -12.47 14.06
C GLY A 150 10.88 -11.21 14.42
N HIS A 151 9.99 -10.74 13.56
CA HIS A 151 9.15 -9.57 13.80
C HIS A 151 8.22 -9.74 15.00
N VAL A 152 7.59 -10.91 15.16
CA VAL A 152 6.65 -11.17 16.28
C VAL A 152 7.32 -10.97 17.64
N ASP A 153 8.58 -11.38 17.75
CA ASP A 153 9.33 -11.30 19.01
C ASP A 153 9.99 -9.92 19.20
N LYS A 154 10.41 -9.25 18.11
CA LYS A 154 11.22 -8.02 18.16
C LYS A 154 10.45 -6.71 17.98
N PHE A 155 9.26 -6.70 17.39
CA PHE A 155 8.42 -5.49 17.24
C PHE A 155 7.67 -5.17 18.53
N THR A 156 8.39 -5.09 19.65
CA THR A 156 7.83 -4.92 20.98
C THR A 156 8.47 -3.73 21.66
N ASP A 157 7.65 -2.73 21.99
CA ASP A 157 8.06 -1.60 22.83
C ASP A 157 7.69 -1.86 24.29
N LEU A 158 8.44 -1.26 25.21
CA LEU A 158 8.13 -1.29 26.64
C LEU A 158 7.23 -0.12 27.03
N LEU A 159 6.05 -0.44 27.57
CA LEU A 159 5.04 0.52 28.01
C LEU A 159 4.97 0.63 29.52
N VAL A 160 4.67 1.84 29.98
CA VAL A 160 4.16 2.09 31.32
C VAL A 160 2.77 2.71 31.23
N LYS A 161 1.96 2.52 32.28
CA LYS A 161 0.58 2.98 32.32
C LYS A 161 0.36 3.88 33.54
N ASP A 162 -0.29 5.03 33.37
CA ASP A 162 -0.81 5.81 34.50
C ASP A 162 -1.80 4.93 35.28
N GLU A 163 -1.50 4.66 36.55
CA GLU A 163 -2.26 3.71 37.36
C GLU A 163 -3.71 4.14 37.61
N LYS A 164 -4.05 5.43 37.44
CA LYS A 164 -5.41 5.95 37.61
C LYS A 164 -6.15 6.11 36.30
N THR A 165 -5.53 6.75 35.31
CA THR A 165 -6.21 7.09 34.04
C THR A 165 -6.11 5.97 33.01
N GLY A 166 -5.10 5.13 33.15
CA GLY A 166 -4.79 4.07 32.20
C GLY A 166 -4.12 4.52 30.91
N THR A 167 -3.71 5.80 30.82
CA THR A 167 -2.94 6.33 29.70
C THR A 167 -1.58 5.64 29.62
N CYS A 168 -1.23 5.13 28.43
CA CYS A 168 0.03 4.43 28.22
C CYS A 168 1.09 5.36 27.63
N TYR A 169 2.33 5.20 28.08
CA TYR A 169 3.49 5.92 27.58
C TYR A 169 4.61 4.92 27.27
N ARG A 170 5.46 5.27 26.31
CA ARG A 170 6.71 4.55 26.08
C ARG A 170 7.67 4.82 27.23
N ALA A 171 8.13 3.73 27.86
CA ALA A 171 8.93 3.77 29.08
C ALA A 171 10.30 4.45 28.83
N ASP A 172 10.94 4.12 27.72
CA ASP A 172 12.21 4.66 27.25
C ASP A 172 12.08 6.15 26.90
N HIS A 173 11.03 6.54 26.17
CA HIS A 173 10.77 7.95 25.83
C HIS A 173 10.59 8.81 27.08
N LEU A 174 9.85 8.33 28.09
CA LEU A 174 9.69 9.06 29.34
C LEU A 174 11.04 9.29 30.05
N LEU A 175 11.89 8.26 30.09
CA LEU A 175 13.22 8.37 30.67
C LEU A 175 14.11 9.33 29.87
N LYS A 176 14.08 9.24 28.54
CA LYS A 176 14.82 10.11 27.62
C LYS A 176 14.43 11.57 27.77
N ASP A 177 13.13 11.85 27.77
CA ASP A 177 12.58 13.21 27.85
C ASP A 177 12.86 13.83 29.22
N TYR A 178 12.79 13.03 30.29
CA TYR A 178 13.21 13.46 31.63
C TYR A 178 14.69 13.85 31.66
N CYS A 179 15.58 12.98 31.19
CA CYS A 179 17.03 13.24 31.18
C CYS A 179 17.39 14.46 30.31
N LYS A 180 16.81 14.60 29.11
CA LYS A 180 16.99 15.78 28.25
C LYS A 180 16.47 17.04 28.91
N GLY A 181 15.26 16.99 29.47
CA GLY A 181 14.66 18.12 30.16
C GLY A 181 15.52 18.62 31.32
N LYS A 182 16.14 17.72 32.07
CA LYS A 182 17.11 18.08 33.12
C LYS A 182 18.38 18.69 32.56
N LEU A 183 18.96 18.11 31.51
CA LEU A 183 20.16 18.65 30.86
C LEU A 183 19.97 20.05 30.27
N GLU A 184 18.77 20.35 29.75
CA GLU A 184 18.47 21.63 29.09
C GLU A 184 18.02 22.71 30.07
N LYS A 185 17.22 22.36 31.08
CA LYS A 185 16.52 23.33 31.95
C LYS A 185 17.15 23.52 33.32
N ASP A 186 17.94 22.55 33.79
CA ASP A 186 18.58 22.63 35.11
C ASP A 186 20.01 23.19 35.00
N LEU A 187 20.12 24.51 35.18
CA LEU A 187 21.42 25.22 35.17
C LEU A 187 22.29 24.92 36.40
N THR A 188 21.77 24.16 37.39
CA THR A 188 22.47 23.81 38.64
C THR A 188 22.99 22.37 38.65
N LEU A 189 22.85 21.64 37.53
CA LEU A 189 23.25 20.25 37.41
C LEU A 189 24.77 20.07 37.55
N SER A 190 25.22 19.14 38.41
CA SER A 190 26.65 18.83 38.55
C SER A 190 27.20 18.18 37.27
N PRO A 191 28.51 18.34 36.95
CA PRO A 191 29.13 17.69 35.80
C PRO A 191 28.95 16.16 35.79
N ASP A 192 29.02 15.53 36.97
CA ASP A 192 28.85 14.09 37.13
C ASP A 192 27.42 13.63 36.81
N LYS A 193 26.40 14.38 37.28
CA LYS A 193 24.99 14.10 36.94
C LYS A 193 24.68 14.37 35.47
N ALA A 194 25.29 15.39 34.88
CA ALA A 194 25.17 15.64 33.45
C ALA A 194 25.80 14.50 32.62
N ALA A 195 26.93 13.96 33.05
CA ALA A 195 27.55 12.79 32.42
C ALA A 195 26.70 11.53 32.60
N GLU A 196 26.13 11.31 33.78
CA GLU A 196 25.20 10.20 34.06
C GLU A 196 23.98 10.25 33.13
N PHE A 197 23.29 11.39 33.02
CA PHE A 197 22.12 11.50 32.14
C PHE A 197 22.48 11.31 30.65
N LYS A 198 23.63 11.82 30.22
CA LYS A 198 24.12 11.56 28.85
C LYS A 198 24.42 10.08 28.64
N HIS A 199 24.99 9.40 29.63
CA HIS A 199 25.26 7.98 29.57
C HIS A 199 23.96 7.16 29.53
N VAL A 200 22.99 7.46 30.41
CA VAL A 200 21.67 6.82 30.40
C VAL A 200 20.98 6.98 29.05
N ILE A 201 21.02 8.17 28.45
CA ILE A 201 20.49 8.39 27.10
C ILE A 201 21.23 7.53 26.05
N SER A 202 22.55 7.35 26.18
CA SER A 202 23.36 6.58 25.22
C SER A 202 23.16 5.07 25.27
N VAL A 203 22.69 4.53 26.41
CA VAL A 203 22.46 3.08 26.60
C VAL A 203 20.97 2.74 26.74
N LEU A 204 20.09 3.72 26.50
CA LEU A 204 18.67 3.63 26.78
C LEU A 204 18.00 2.45 26.08
N ASP A 205 18.37 2.23 24.82
CA ASP A 205 17.80 1.19 23.96
C ASP A 205 18.25 -0.23 24.37
N ASP A 206 19.33 -0.33 25.17
CA ASP A 206 19.88 -1.59 25.67
C ASP A 206 19.30 -1.99 27.06
N LEU A 207 18.50 -1.12 27.70
CA LEU A 207 17.95 -1.39 29.02
C LEU A 207 16.83 -2.45 28.95
N SER A 208 16.97 -3.49 29.76
CA SER A 208 15.88 -4.45 29.97
C SER A 208 14.67 -3.79 30.66
N ALA A 209 13.50 -4.43 30.59
CA ALA A 209 12.30 -3.94 31.26
C ALA A 209 12.51 -3.71 32.78
N ALA A 210 13.31 -4.56 33.42
CA ALA A 210 13.65 -4.43 34.84
C ALA A 210 14.56 -3.23 35.12
N GLU A 211 15.59 -3.02 34.30
CA GLU A 211 16.53 -1.90 34.44
C GLU A 211 15.83 -0.56 34.14
N LEU A 212 15.01 -0.54 33.09
CA LEU A 212 14.21 0.62 32.73
C LEU A 212 13.21 0.97 33.83
N GLY A 213 12.53 -0.05 34.38
CA GLY A 213 11.63 0.12 35.52
C GLY A 213 12.35 0.62 36.77
N ALA A 214 13.56 0.11 37.03
CA ALA A 214 14.41 0.59 38.13
C ALA A 214 14.81 2.06 37.95
N LYS A 215 15.19 2.47 36.74
CA LYS A 215 15.54 3.87 36.43
C LYS A 215 14.36 4.84 36.54
N LEU A 216 13.18 4.43 36.04
CA LEU A 216 11.96 5.21 36.18
C LEU A 216 11.60 5.45 37.66
N LYS A 217 11.78 4.43 38.52
CA LYS A 217 11.58 4.53 39.97
C LYS A 217 12.67 5.36 40.65
N GLU A 218 13.94 5.16 40.30
CA GLU A 218 15.10 5.89 40.83
C GLU A 218 14.94 7.41 40.64
N TYR A 219 14.44 7.82 39.48
CA TYR A 219 14.27 9.25 39.13
C TYR A 219 12.87 9.81 39.47
N ASP A 220 12.00 9.03 40.15
CA ASP A 220 10.59 9.34 40.45
C ASP A 220 9.83 9.91 39.24
N ILE A 221 9.99 9.25 38.08
CA ILE A 221 9.32 9.67 36.85
C ILE A 221 7.83 9.36 36.94
N ARG A 222 6.99 10.38 36.74
CA ARG A 222 5.54 10.33 36.85
C ARG A 222 4.88 10.59 35.50
N SER A 223 3.59 10.30 35.42
CA SER A 223 2.77 10.62 34.24
C SER A 223 2.90 12.12 33.90
N PRO A 224 3.33 12.48 32.69
CA PRO A 224 3.55 13.88 32.30
C PRO A 224 2.25 14.70 32.28
N ASP A 225 1.12 14.04 32.02
CA ASP A 225 -0.17 14.71 31.87
C ASP A 225 -0.92 14.89 33.20
N THR A 226 -0.66 14.03 34.20
CA THR A 226 -1.45 13.97 35.45
C THR A 226 -0.63 14.02 36.74
N GLY A 227 0.68 13.77 36.69
CA GLY A 227 1.54 13.63 37.86
C GLY A 227 1.32 12.34 38.68
N ASN A 228 0.47 11.43 38.21
CA ASN A 228 0.22 10.15 38.88
C ASN A 228 1.43 9.19 38.77
N HIS A 229 1.43 8.16 39.63
CA HIS A 229 2.36 7.03 39.51
C HIS A 229 2.08 6.23 38.23
N ILE A 230 3.16 5.64 37.70
CA ILE A 230 3.16 4.82 36.49
C ILE A 230 3.46 3.37 36.87
N SER A 231 2.89 2.43 36.13
CA SER A 231 3.14 0.99 36.29
C SER A 231 4.59 0.61 35.96
N ASP A 232 4.96 -0.62 36.29
CA ASP A 232 6.19 -1.22 35.77
C ASP A 232 6.14 -1.37 34.24
N PRO A 233 7.30 -1.31 33.55
CA PRO A 233 7.36 -1.53 32.10
C PRO A 233 6.86 -2.92 31.70
N TYR A 234 5.98 -2.99 30.70
CA TYR A 234 5.48 -4.24 30.13
C TYR A 234 5.54 -4.22 28.59
N PRO A 235 5.73 -5.37 27.93
CA PRO A 235 5.86 -5.44 26.48
C PRO A 235 4.55 -5.15 25.76
N PHE A 236 4.62 -4.41 24.65
CA PHE A 236 3.53 -4.16 23.73
C PHE A 236 3.98 -4.34 22.28
N ASN A 237 3.32 -5.25 21.55
CA ASN A 237 3.62 -5.50 20.16
C ASN A 237 3.03 -4.38 19.28
N LEU A 238 3.87 -3.75 18.46
CA LEU A 238 3.49 -2.65 17.58
C LEU A 238 2.77 -3.09 16.31
N MET A 239 2.53 -4.37 16.05
CA MET A 239 1.82 -4.80 14.85
C MET A 239 0.31 -4.86 15.10
N PHE A 240 -0.49 -4.44 14.11
CA PHE A 240 -1.95 -4.58 14.18
C PHE A 240 -2.34 -6.04 13.99
N ARG A 241 -2.70 -6.71 15.08
CA ARG A 241 -3.16 -8.10 15.06
C ARG A 241 -4.57 -8.21 14.49
N THR A 242 -4.85 -9.29 13.78
CA THR A 242 -6.16 -9.66 13.25
C THR A 242 -6.30 -11.19 13.16
N SER A 243 -7.47 -11.68 12.74
CA SER A 243 -7.72 -13.10 12.49
C SER A 243 -8.13 -13.32 11.03
N ILE A 244 -7.55 -14.34 10.39
CA ILE A 244 -7.71 -14.63 8.97
C ILE A 244 -8.69 -15.80 8.80
N GLY A 245 -9.79 -15.51 8.11
CA GLY A 245 -10.85 -16.44 7.79
C GLY A 245 -11.83 -16.71 8.93
N PRO A 246 -12.83 -17.54 8.65
CA PRO A 246 -13.98 -17.75 9.54
C PRO A 246 -13.70 -18.59 10.79
N SER A 247 -12.70 -19.48 10.73
CA SER A 247 -12.41 -20.39 11.84
C SER A 247 -11.79 -19.68 13.04
N GLY A 248 -11.28 -18.46 12.84
CA GLY A 248 -10.53 -17.71 13.85
C GLY A 248 -9.14 -18.27 14.14
N MET A 249 -8.78 -19.45 13.58
CA MET A 249 -7.60 -20.21 13.96
C MET A 249 -6.30 -19.67 13.36
N LEU A 250 -6.37 -19.00 12.21
CA LEU A 250 -5.20 -18.42 11.56
C LEU A 250 -5.00 -16.99 12.03
N SER A 251 -4.04 -16.80 12.95
CA SER A 251 -3.61 -15.48 13.43
C SER A 251 -2.80 -14.76 12.35
N GLY A 252 -3.04 -13.47 12.19
CA GLY A 252 -2.33 -12.63 11.22
C GLY A 252 -2.13 -11.21 11.74
N TYR A 253 -1.34 -10.44 11.01
CA TYR A 253 -1.06 -9.05 11.30
C TYR A 253 -1.15 -8.21 10.03
N MET A 254 -1.45 -6.93 10.17
CA MET A 254 -1.09 -5.98 9.12
C MET A 254 0.44 -5.85 9.10
N ARG A 255 1.04 -5.94 7.92
CA ARG A 255 2.49 -5.99 7.75
C ARG A 255 3.18 -4.71 8.25
N PRO A 256 4.30 -4.83 8.99
CA PRO A 256 5.08 -3.67 9.46
C PRO A 256 6.06 -3.12 8.41
N GLU A 257 6.32 -3.89 7.35
CA GLU A 257 7.19 -3.60 6.21
C GLU A 257 6.64 -4.28 4.94
N THR A 258 7.20 -3.97 3.77
CA THR A 258 6.81 -4.56 2.48
C THR A 258 7.73 -5.69 1.99
N ALA A 259 8.96 -5.78 2.51
CA ALA A 259 10.02 -6.70 2.09
C ALA A 259 9.68 -8.20 2.19
N GLN A 260 8.95 -8.62 3.24
CA GLN A 260 8.65 -10.04 3.50
C GLN A 260 8.00 -10.76 2.32
N GLY A 261 7.15 -10.06 1.56
CA GLY A 261 6.52 -10.61 0.35
C GLY A 261 7.52 -10.95 -0.76
N ILE A 262 8.64 -10.22 -0.83
CA ILE A 262 9.72 -10.47 -1.79
C ILE A 262 10.52 -11.71 -1.37
N PHE A 263 10.90 -11.82 -0.10
CA PHE A 263 11.67 -12.97 0.41
C PHE A 263 10.95 -14.30 0.24
N VAL A 264 9.67 -14.38 0.61
CA VAL A 264 8.90 -15.63 0.47
C VAL A 264 8.66 -16.04 -0.98
N ASN A 265 8.85 -15.12 -1.93
CA ASN A 265 8.72 -15.33 -3.36
C ASN A 265 10.06 -15.38 -4.12
N PHE A 266 11.19 -15.41 -3.40
CA PHE A 266 12.54 -15.41 -3.98
C PHE A 266 12.69 -16.44 -5.12
N ASN A 267 12.25 -17.68 -4.93
CA ASN A 267 12.39 -18.72 -5.95
C ASN A 267 11.63 -18.39 -7.26
N TYR A 268 10.45 -17.77 -7.17
CA TYR A 268 9.69 -17.36 -8.35
C TYR A 268 10.37 -16.20 -9.07
N LEU A 269 10.85 -15.22 -8.32
CA LEU A 269 11.57 -14.07 -8.86
C LEU A 269 12.91 -14.47 -9.48
N TYR A 270 13.67 -15.34 -8.81
CA TYR A 270 14.92 -15.89 -9.32
C TYR A 270 14.70 -16.68 -10.61
N TYR A 271 13.65 -17.51 -10.66
CA TYR A 271 13.27 -18.23 -11.88
C TYR A 271 12.86 -17.29 -13.00
N TYR A 272 12.03 -16.28 -12.70
CA TYR A 272 11.58 -15.27 -13.67
C TYR A 272 12.76 -14.46 -14.22
N ASN A 273 13.76 -14.16 -13.38
CA ASN A 273 15.03 -13.55 -13.80
C ASN A 273 15.97 -14.50 -14.55
N GLY A 274 15.52 -15.72 -14.87
CA GLY A 274 16.31 -16.70 -15.63
C GLY A 274 17.39 -17.41 -14.81
N ASN A 275 17.23 -17.49 -13.48
CA ASN A 275 18.18 -18.09 -12.54
C ASN A 275 19.56 -17.43 -12.59
N LYS A 276 19.59 -16.10 -12.54
CA LYS A 276 20.82 -15.30 -12.59
C LYS A 276 20.86 -14.33 -11.41
N LEU A 277 22.07 -14.18 -10.86
CA LEU A 277 22.44 -13.13 -9.93
C LEU A 277 23.46 -12.20 -10.59
N PRO A 278 23.58 -10.94 -10.11
CA PRO A 278 22.68 -10.32 -9.16
C PRO A 278 21.33 -9.95 -9.80
N PHE A 279 20.29 -9.78 -8.98
CA PHE A 279 19.02 -9.18 -9.41
C PHE A 279 18.34 -8.47 -8.26
N ALA A 280 17.50 -7.48 -8.57
CA ALA A 280 16.70 -6.78 -7.57
C ALA A 280 15.21 -6.98 -7.80
N ALA A 281 14.47 -7.08 -6.69
CA ALA A 281 13.04 -6.96 -6.66
C ALA A 281 12.63 -5.77 -5.81
N ALA A 282 11.53 -5.12 -6.18
CA ALA A 282 11.05 -3.88 -5.60
C ALA A 282 9.56 -3.99 -5.26
N GLN A 283 9.13 -3.30 -4.21
CA GLN A 283 7.72 -3.21 -3.85
C GLN A 283 7.40 -1.83 -3.28
N VAL A 284 6.24 -1.28 -3.66
CA VAL A 284 5.68 -0.07 -3.07
C VAL A 284 4.35 -0.42 -2.42
N GLY A 285 4.15 -0.07 -1.15
CA GLY A 285 2.92 -0.45 -0.45
C GLY A 285 2.69 0.29 0.86
N GLN A 286 1.51 0.06 1.46
CA GLN A 286 1.25 0.47 2.85
C GLN A 286 1.92 -0.48 3.83
N ALA A 287 2.44 0.09 4.90
CA ALA A 287 2.91 -0.60 6.10
C ALA A 287 2.23 0.00 7.33
N PHE A 288 2.12 -0.81 8.38
CA PHE A 288 1.28 -0.54 9.53
C PHE A 288 2.06 -0.73 10.82
N ARG A 289 2.05 0.28 11.68
CA ARG A 289 2.61 0.21 13.04
C ARG A 289 1.60 0.80 14.00
N ASN A 290 1.18 0.04 15.00
CA ASN A 290 0.26 0.41 16.07
C ASN A 290 0.93 1.35 17.09
N GLU A 291 1.47 2.45 16.56
CA GLU A 291 2.37 3.40 17.20
C GLU A 291 1.83 3.93 18.54
N ILE A 292 2.75 4.18 19.46
CA ILE A 292 2.48 4.69 20.80
C ILE A 292 2.71 6.22 20.78
N SER A 293 1.67 6.99 21.11
CA SER A 293 1.72 8.46 21.12
C SER A 293 2.29 9.11 19.83
N PRO A 294 1.64 8.95 18.68
CA PRO A 294 2.05 9.58 17.41
C PRO A 294 1.81 11.10 17.46
N ARG A 295 2.77 11.85 18.02
CA ARG A 295 2.67 13.32 18.25
C ARG A 295 3.38 14.18 17.19
N GLN A 296 4.04 13.58 16.19
CA GLN A 296 4.90 14.28 15.22
C GLN A 296 4.35 14.27 13.77
N GLY A 297 3.04 14.45 13.61
CA GLY A 297 2.46 14.57 12.26
C GLY A 297 2.73 13.34 11.38
N LEU A 298 3.15 13.59 10.13
CA LEU A 298 3.51 12.56 9.15
C LEU A 298 4.83 11.84 9.45
N LEU A 299 5.68 12.36 10.34
CA LEU A 299 6.94 11.72 10.69
C LEU A 299 6.74 10.44 11.52
N ARG A 300 5.61 10.39 12.25
CA ARG A 300 5.24 9.29 13.14
C ARG A 300 3.76 8.95 12.99
N ALA A 301 3.47 8.12 11.99
CA ALA A 301 2.13 7.66 11.63
C ALA A 301 1.94 6.16 11.93
N ARG A 302 0.68 5.75 12.04
CA ARG A 302 0.29 4.34 12.17
C ARG A 302 0.18 3.62 10.84
N GLU A 303 -0.03 4.40 9.79
CA GLU A 303 -0.08 3.97 8.40
C GLU A 303 0.86 4.85 7.60
N PHE A 304 1.73 4.24 6.82
CA PHE A 304 2.67 4.97 5.98
C PHE A 304 3.02 4.17 4.74
N THR A 305 3.43 4.88 3.72
CA THR A 305 3.85 4.28 2.44
C THR A 305 5.34 3.99 2.51
N LEU A 306 5.70 2.73 2.22
CA LEU A 306 7.08 2.32 2.00
C LEU A 306 7.30 2.02 0.53
N ALA A 307 8.54 2.20 0.10
CA ALA A 307 9.06 1.62 -1.12
C ALA A 307 10.34 0.88 -0.73
N GLU A 308 10.47 -0.40 -1.04
CA GLU A 308 11.60 -1.24 -0.61
C GLU A 308 12.17 -2.00 -1.81
N ILE A 309 13.47 -2.26 -1.75
CA ILE A 309 14.22 -2.97 -2.79
C ILE A 309 15.04 -4.05 -2.10
N GLU A 310 14.86 -5.30 -2.53
CA GLU A 310 15.74 -6.41 -2.15
C GLU A 310 16.67 -6.74 -3.31
N HIS A 311 17.94 -6.40 -3.18
CA HIS A 311 18.96 -6.70 -4.17
C HIS A 311 19.76 -7.94 -3.77
N PHE A 312 19.46 -9.06 -4.43
CA PHE A 312 20.08 -10.36 -4.20
C PHE A 312 21.42 -10.46 -4.92
N VAL A 313 22.47 -10.80 -4.18
CA VAL A 313 23.86 -10.90 -4.66
C VAL A 313 24.55 -12.17 -4.14
N ASP A 314 25.66 -12.55 -4.76
CA ASP A 314 26.53 -13.59 -4.20
C ASP A 314 27.14 -13.08 -2.88
N PRO A 315 27.05 -13.83 -1.76
CA PRO A 315 27.71 -13.45 -0.52
C PRO A 315 29.23 -13.30 -0.64
N GLU A 316 29.88 -13.97 -1.59
CA GLU A 316 31.32 -13.89 -1.86
C GLU A 316 31.72 -12.82 -2.89
N ASP A 317 30.76 -12.29 -3.67
CA ASP A 317 30.97 -11.23 -4.65
C ASP A 317 29.88 -10.15 -4.56
N LYS A 318 30.22 -9.07 -3.85
CA LYS A 318 29.40 -7.86 -3.68
C LYS A 318 29.95 -6.68 -4.50
N SER A 319 30.57 -6.96 -5.65
CA SER A 319 30.91 -5.94 -6.64
C SER A 319 29.65 -5.45 -7.38
N HIS A 320 29.66 -4.22 -7.87
CA HIS A 320 28.54 -3.69 -8.64
C HIS A 320 29.00 -3.04 -9.96
N PRO A 321 28.54 -3.52 -11.13
CA PRO A 321 29.07 -3.08 -12.43
C PRO A 321 28.84 -1.60 -12.72
N LYS A 322 27.82 -0.99 -12.12
CA LYS A 322 27.51 0.44 -12.24
C LYS A 322 28.04 1.29 -11.07
N PHE A 323 28.85 0.74 -10.16
CA PHE A 323 29.39 1.51 -9.04
C PHE A 323 30.23 2.70 -9.53
N VAL A 324 30.94 2.54 -10.64
CA VAL A 324 31.72 3.61 -11.29
C VAL A 324 30.89 4.87 -11.61
N ASP A 325 29.59 4.72 -11.87
CA ASP A 325 28.70 5.83 -12.21
C ASP A 325 28.41 6.75 -11.01
N VAL A 326 28.63 6.24 -9.79
CA VAL A 326 28.36 6.96 -8.53
C VAL A 326 29.60 7.13 -7.65
N ALA A 327 30.71 6.44 -7.93
CA ALA A 327 31.92 6.45 -7.11
C ALA A 327 32.50 7.85 -6.86
N ASN A 328 32.31 8.78 -7.80
CA ASN A 328 32.81 10.15 -7.69
C ASN A 328 31.86 11.11 -6.96
N LEU A 329 30.71 10.63 -6.46
CA LEU A 329 29.80 11.46 -5.67
C LEU A 329 30.43 11.83 -4.33
N GLU A 330 30.25 13.08 -3.94
CA GLU A 330 30.75 13.63 -2.68
C GLU A 330 29.59 14.24 -1.89
N PHE A 331 29.41 13.82 -0.64
CA PHE A 331 28.33 14.29 0.23
C PHE A 331 28.64 14.02 1.72
N LEU A 332 27.79 14.55 2.60
CA LEU A 332 27.94 14.41 4.04
C LEU A 332 27.72 12.96 4.48
N MET A 333 28.74 12.36 5.05
CA MET A 333 28.70 11.04 5.69
C MET A 333 29.04 11.18 7.17
N PHE A 334 28.42 10.35 8.00
CA PHE A 334 28.66 10.27 9.43
C PHE A 334 29.03 8.83 9.85
N PRO A 335 30.27 8.39 9.56
CA PRO A 335 30.74 7.05 9.92
C PRO A 335 30.76 6.81 11.43
N ARG A 336 30.76 5.55 11.85
CA ARG A 336 30.84 5.13 13.27
C ARG A 336 31.97 5.81 14.03
N GLU A 337 33.15 5.89 13.42
CA GLU A 337 34.34 6.48 14.04
C GLU A 337 34.14 7.96 14.40
N GLU A 338 33.48 8.73 13.53
CA GLU A 338 33.23 10.16 13.78
C GLU A 338 32.13 10.36 14.83
N GLN A 339 31.11 9.49 14.84
CA GLN A 339 30.06 9.46 15.87
C GLN A 339 30.65 9.20 17.26
N LEU A 340 31.45 8.14 17.39
CA LEU A 340 32.10 7.76 18.66
C LEU A 340 33.12 8.81 19.12
N ALA A 341 33.75 9.53 18.19
CA ALA A 341 34.64 10.64 18.50
C ALA A 341 33.91 11.95 18.89
N GLY A 342 32.57 11.97 18.85
CA GLY A 342 31.76 13.16 19.16
C GLY A 342 31.93 14.30 18.16
N LYS A 343 32.26 13.97 16.90
CA LYS A 343 32.43 14.94 15.81
C LYS A 343 31.17 15.04 14.95
N SER A 344 31.13 16.00 14.02
CA SER A 344 30.07 16.12 13.03
C SER A 344 30.30 15.22 11.80
N ALA A 345 29.24 15.04 11.02
CA ALA A 345 29.33 14.49 9.67
C ALA A 345 30.33 15.29 8.82
N LYS A 346 31.02 14.62 7.90
CA LYS A 346 32.03 15.21 7.02
C LYS A 346 31.74 14.89 5.56
N SER A 347 32.12 15.77 4.65
CA SER A 347 32.06 15.50 3.22
C SER A 347 33.04 14.38 2.86
N MET A 348 32.58 13.35 2.16
CA MET A 348 33.39 12.21 1.74
C MET A 348 33.05 11.81 0.31
N VAL A 349 34.08 11.42 -0.46
CA VAL A 349 33.91 10.81 -1.78
C VAL A 349 33.53 9.34 -1.59
N LEU A 350 32.43 8.92 -2.23
CA LEU A 350 31.84 7.59 -2.06
C LEU A 350 32.80 6.45 -2.43
N GLY A 351 33.53 6.57 -3.54
CA GLY A 351 34.52 5.60 -3.99
C GLY A 351 35.67 5.43 -2.98
N GLU A 352 36.10 6.52 -2.35
CA GLU A 352 37.11 6.43 -1.30
C GLU A 352 36.59 5.72 -0.06
N ALA A 353 35.36 6.02 0.37
CA ALA A 353 34.74 5.40 1.53
C ALA A 353 34.61 3.88 1.38
N VAL A 354 34.24 3.41 0.17
CA VAL A 354 34.23 1.96 -0.16
C VAL A 354 35.64 1.39 -0.17
N SER A 355 36.60 2.04 -0.85
CA SER A 355 37.98 1.54 -0.94
C SER A 355 38.70 1.42 0.41
N LYS A 356 38.32 2.27 1.39
CA LYS A 356 38.85 2.28 2.76
C LYS A 356 38.11 1.30 3.69
N GLY A 357 37.07 0.63 3.22
CA GLY A 357 36.22 -0.26 4.02
C GLY A 357 35.32 0.48 5.02
N THR A 358 35.15 1.79 4.89
CA THR A 358 34.17 2.54 5.70
C THR A 358 32.75 2.13 5.33
N ILE A 359 32.49 1.97 4.03
CA ILE A 359 31.31 1.29 3.48
C ILE A 359 31.76 -0.09 3.03
N ASN A 360 31.04 -1.12 3.46
CA ASN A 360 31.54 -2.50 3.42
C ASN A 360 31.78 -3.06 1.99
N ASN A 361 31.01 -2.64 0.98
CA ASN A 361 31.13 -3.16 -0.39
C ASN A 361 30.60 -2.19 -1.46
N GLU A 362 30.91 -2.47 -2.73
CA GLU A 362 30.52 -1.64 -3.88
C GLU A 362 29.00 -1.63 -4.11
N THR A 363 28.30 -2.74 -3.88
CA THR A 363 26.83 -2.80 -4.05
C THR A 363 26.12 -1.92 -3.03
N LEU A 364 26.51 -1.98 -1.75
CA LEU A 364 25.99 -1.08 -0.71
C LEU A 364 26.32 0.38 -1.05
N GLY A 365 27.57 0.66 -1.45
CA GLY A 365 27.99 1.98 -1.92
C GLY A 365 27.17 2.48 -3.11
N TYR A 366 26.86 1.60 -4.07
CA TYR A 366 26.07 1.91 -5.24
C TYR A 366 24.67 2.41 -4.85
N PHE A 367 23.98 1.68 -3.97
CA PHE A 367 22.65 2.09 -3.51
C PHE A 367 22.68 3.36 -2.66
N ILE A 368 23.69 3.57 -1.82
CA ILE A 368 23.90 4.87 -1.14
C ILE A 368 23.98 6.02 -2.17
N GLY A 369 24.80 5.86 -3.22
CA GLY A 369 24.92 6.85 -4.28
C GLY A 369 23.61 7.08 -5.05
N ARG A 370 22.87 6.00 -5.35
CA ARG A 370 21.56 6.09 -6.02
C ARG A 370 20.50 6.78 -5.18
N VAL A 371 20.49 6.54 -3.86
CA VAL A 371 19.60 7.22 -2.91
C VAL A 371 19.93 8.70 -2.83
N TYR A 372 21.22 9.07 -2.77
CA TYR A 372 21.65 10.47 -2.81
C TYR A 372 21.15 11.18 -4.09
N LEU A 373 21.34 10.55 -5.25
CA LEU A 373 20.87 11.10 -6.52
C LEU A 373 19.35 11.24 -6.56
N PHE A 374 18.61 10.26 -6.05
CA PHE A 374 17.15 10.32 -5.98
C PHE A 374 16.67 11.50 -5.11
N LEU A 375 17.15 11.59 -3.86
CA LEU A 375 16.70 12.62 -2.91
C LEU A 375 17.06 14.03 -3.40
N THR A 376 18.26 14.21 -3.95
CA THR A 376 18.70 15.54 -4.44
C THR A 376 17.97 15.96 -5.72
N ARG A 377 17.67 15.03 -6.64
CA ARG A 377 16.83 15.31 -7.83
C ARG A 377 15.38 15.60 -7.46
N LEU A 378 14.88 14.99 -6.38
CA LEU A 378 13.55 15.27 -5.84
C LEU A 378 13.43 16.69 -5.26
N GLY A 379 14.55 17.33 -4.91
CA GLY A 379 14.59 18.68 -4.37
C GLY A 379 14.97 18.76 -2.88
N ILE A 380 15.44 17.66 -2.29
CA ILE A 380 16.03 17.71 -0.95
C ILE A 380 17.34 18.49 -1.00
N ASP A 381 17.48 19.46 -0.10
CA ASP A 381 18.69 20.26 0.07
C ASP A 381 19.89 19.38 0.45
N LYS A 382 20.98 19.51 -0.32
CA LYS A 382 22.21 18.73 -0.16
C LYS A 382 22.91 19.02 1.16
N ASP A 383 22.81 20.24 1.66
CA ASP A 383 23.46 20.65 2.91
C ASP A 383 22.69 20.14 4.15
N ARG A 384 21.44 19.70 3.94
CA ARG A 384 20.53 19.14 4.95
C ARG A 384 20.28 17.64 4.75
N LEU A 385 21.14 16.98 3.98
CA LEU A 385 21.11 15.54 3.72
C LEU A 385 22.45 14.93 4.14
N ARG A 386 22.40 13.91 5.00
CA ARG A 386 23.58 13.13 5.39
C ARG A 386 23.31 11.64 5.37
N PHE A 387 24.38 10.85 5.31
CA PHE A 387 24.32 9.40 5.45
C PHE A 387 24.99 8.98 6.75
N ARG A 388 24.24 8.46 7.72
CA ARG A 388 24.73 8.06 9.04
C ARG A 388 24.86 6.55 9.13
N GLN A 389 26.05 6.07 9.48
CA GLN A 389 26.27 4.64 9.69
C GLN A 389 25.72 4.21 11.06
N HIS A 390 25.01 3.10 11.17
CA HIS A 390 24.54 2.59 12.47
C HIS A 390 25.71 2.22 13.37
N LEU A 391 25.61 2.48 14.67
CA LEU A 391 26.54 1.92 15.66
C LEU A 391 26.34 0.41 15.81
N GLN A 392 27.30 -0.28 16.43
CA GLN A 392 27.26 -1.75 16.55
C GLN A 392 26.05 -2.26 17.36
N ASN A 393 25.58 -1.48 18.34
CA ASN A 393 24.40 -1.80 19.16
C ASN A 393 23.07 -1.44 18.48
N GLU A 394 23.09 -0.52 17.52
CA GLU A 394 21.91 -0.15 16.71
C GLU A 394 21.69 -1.14 15.55
N MET A 395 22.77 -1.74 15.05
CA MET A 395 22.73 -2.64 13.91
C MET A 395 21.99 -3.93 14.25
N ALA A 396 21.10 -4.36 13.36
CA ALA A 396 20.49 -5.68 13.49
C ALA A 396 21.59 -6.77 13.56
N HIS A 397 21.43 -7.74 14.47
CA HIS A 397 22.41 -8.82 14.72
C HIS A 397 22.87 -9.61 13.46
N TYR A 398 22.14 -9.55 12.35
CA TYR A 398 22.48 -10.19 11.08
C TYR A 398 23.07 -9.23 10.02
N ALA A 399 22.98 -7.92 10.21
CA ALA A 399 23.43 -6.98 9.21
C ALA A 399 24.96 -6.85 9.25
N ALA A 400 25.59 -6.79 8.08
CA ALA A 400 27.03 -6.61 7.96
C ALA A 400 27.42 -5.13 8.04
N ASP A 401 26.60 -4.25 7.47
CA ASP A 401 26.74 -2.80 7.51
C ASP A 401 25.36 -2.16 7.27
N CYS A 402 25.10 -0.99 7.85
CA CYS A 402 23.81 -0.31 7.76
C CYS A 402 23.98 1.21 7.83
N TRP A 403 23.31 1.91 6.92
CA TRP A 403 23.39 3.36 6.75
C TRP A 403 22.00 3.97 6.61
N ASP A 404 21.77 5.08 7.29
CA ASP A 404 20.55 5.88 7.18
C ASP A 404 20.81 7.12 6.32
N ALA A 405 20.00 7.34 5.29
CA ALA A 405 19.85 8.67 4.71
C ALA A 405 18.95 9.51 5.62
N GLU A 406 19.56 10.47 6.31
CA GLU A 406 18.87 11.36 7.24
C GLU A 406 18.71 12.75 6.62
N ILE A 407 17.52 13.32 6.73
CA ILE A 407 17.19 14.67 6.26
C ILE A 407 16.95 15.56 7.48
N GLU A 408 17.63 16.69 7.55
CA GLU A 408 17.45 17.65 8.64
C GLU A 408 16.16 18.45 8.42
N CYS A 409 15.19 18.32 9.31
CA CYS A 409 13.97 19.14 9.37
C CYS A 409 13.91 19.92 10.69
N SER A 410 12.80 20.62 10.93
CA SER A 410 12.60 21.39 12.16
C SER A 410 12.60 20.53 13.44
N ASP A 411 12.28 19.24 13.32
CA ASP A 411 12.36 18.24 14.40
C ASP A 411 13.76 17.61 14.55
N GLY A 412 14.74 18.02 13.73
CA GLY A 412 16.11 17.52 13.71
C GLY A 412 16.40 16.58 12.55
N TRP A 413 17.43 15.74 12.68
CA TRP A 413 17.79 14.75 11.67
C TRP A 413 16.82 13.57 11.71
N ILE A 414 16.12 13.33 10.61
CA ILE A 414 15.11 12.27 10.50
C ILE A 414 15.57 11.23 9.49
N GLU A 415 15.63 9.98 9.93
CA GLU A 415 15.81 8.82 9.05
C GLU A 415 14.67 8.73 8.04
N CYS A 416 15.02 8.84 6.76
CA CYS A 416 14.09 8.78 5.64
C CYS A 416 14.31 7.56 4.75
N VAL A 417 15.53 7.01 4.71
CA VAL A 417 15.86 5.79 3.98
C VAL A 417 16.87 4.97 4.80
N GLY A 418 16.56 3.72 5.11
CA GLY A 418 17.52 2.76 5.66
C GLY A 418 18.19 1.98 4.51
N ILE A 419 19.50 1.74 4.59
CA ILE A 419 20.27 1.06 3.56
C ILE A 419 21.18 0.02 4.23
N ALA A 420 20.76 -1.24 4.19
CA ALA A 420 21.39 -2.32 4.95
C ALA A 420 21.96 -3.40 4.05
N ASP A 421 23.13 -3.93 4.41
CA ASP A 421 23.58 -5.24 3.98
C ASP A 421 23.06 -6.28 4.98
N ARG A 422 21.94 -6.92 4.66
CA ARG A 422 21.21 -7.83 5.56
C ARG A 422 21.81 -9.22 5.63
N SER A 423 22.91 -9.47 4.92
CA SER A 423 23.45 -10.81 4.70
C SER A 423 22.39 -11.75 4.09
N ASP A 424 22.34 -13.01 4.50
CA ASP A 424 21.46 -14.06 3.99
C ASP A 424 20.35 -14.48 4.99
N TYR A 425 20.18 -13.70 6.08
CA TYR A 425 19.35 -14.08 7.23
C TYR A 425 17.89 -14.35 6.88
N ASP A 426 17.19 -13.44 6.20
CA ASP A 426 15.77 -13.59 5.90
C ASP A 426 15.50 -14.85 5.05
N LEU A 427 16.32 -15.11 4.03
CA LEU A 427 16.21 -16.30 3.20
C LEU A 427 16.49 -17.59 3.98
N ARG A 428 17.50 -17.60 4.85
CA ARG A 428 17.78 -18.76 5.73
C ARG A 428 16.64 -19.00 6.71
N ALA A 429 16.20 -17.97 7.42
CA ALA A 429 15.15 -18.07 8.43
C ALA A 429 13.83 -18.58 7.82
N HIS A 430 13.45 -18.08 6.64
CA HIS A 430 12.30 -18.61 5.92
C HIS A 430 12.52 -20.03 5.41
N SER A 431 13.71 -20.36 4.91
CA SER A 431 14.01 -21.73 4.45
C SER A 431 13.90 -22.75 5.58
N GLU A 432 14.50 -22.44 6.73
CA GLU A 432 14.46 -23.27 7.95
C GLU A 432 13.02 -23.45 8.45
N LYS A 433 12.25 -22.36 8.49
CA LYS A 433 10.90 -22.41 9.07
C LYS A 433 9.85 -23.03 8.14
N SER A 434 10.00 -22.86 6.82
CA SER A 434 9.07 -23.41 5.82
C SER A 434 9.45 -24.80 5.32
N GLY A 435 10.72 -25.18 5.42
CA GLY A 435 11.27 -26.38 4.79
C GLY A 435 11.53 -26.24 3.28
N VAL A 436 11.30 -25.06 2.69
CA VAL A 436 11.55 -24.78 1.27
C VAL A 436 12.89 -24.07 1.11
N ARG A 437 13.81 -24.64 0.32
CA ARG A 437 15.12 -24.02 0.08
C ARG A 437 14.98 -22.75 -0.77
N LEU A 438 15.41 -21.60 -0.23
CA LEU A 438 15.51 -20.32 -0.92
C LEU A 438 16.98 -20.04 -1.27
N VAL A 439 17.49 -20.73 -2.29
CA VAL A 439 18.92 -20.74 -2.66
C VAL A 439 19.12 -20.43 -4.13
N ALA A 440 20.23 -19.78 -4.47
CA ALA A 440 20.68 -19.60 -5.84
C ALA A 440 21.61 -20.73 -6.27
N ASN A 441 21.75 -20.88 -7.59
CA ASN A 441 22.63 -21.88 -8.21
C ASN A 441 23.54 -21.18 -9.22
N GLU A 442 24.85 -21.35 -9.06
CA GLU A 442 25.85 -20.85 -10.00
C GLU A 442 26.52 -22.03 -10.70
N LYS A 443 26.45 -22.06 -12.04
CA LYS A 443 27.13 -23.12 -12.80
C LYS A 443 28.62 -22.83 -12.87
N PHE A 444 29.44 -23.81 -12.52
CA PHE A 444 30.87 -23.70 -12.75
C PHE A 444 31.19 -23.75 -14.25
N SER A 445 32.22 -23.02 -14.66
CA SER A 445 32.79 -23.14 -16.01
C SER A 445 33.32 -24.55 -16.28
N GLU A 446 33.89 -25.20 -15.26
CA GLU A 446 34.32 -26.61 -15.28
C GLU A 446 33.85 -27.32 -13.99
N PRO A 447 33.45 -28.60 -14.04
CA PRO A 447 33.01 -29.34 -12.85
C PRO A 447 34.12 -29.44 -11.80
N ARG A 448 33.80 -29.15 -10.54
CA ARG A 448 34.74 -29.31 -9.42
C ARG A 448 34.60 -30.71 -8.81
N GLU A 449 35.70 -31.39 -8.52
CA GLU A 449 35.67 -32.62 -7.72
C GLU A 449 35.69 -32.26 -6.24
N VAL A 450 34.63 -32.62 -5.51
CA VAL A 450 34.51 -32.42 -4.07
C VAL A 450 34.32 -33.77 -3.38
N GLU A 451 34.95 -33.94 -2.22
CA GLU A 451 34.68 -35.06 -1.32
C GLU A 451 33.44 -34.71 -0.50
N LYS A 452 32.37 -35.47 -0.68
CA LYS A 452 31.08 -35.24 -0.02
C LYS A 452 30.70 -36.45 0.81
N LEU A 453 30.15 -36.20 2.00
CA LEU A 453 29.60 -37.25 2.83
C LEU A 453 28.32 -37.77 2.17
N VAL A 454 28.25 -39.07 1.92
CA VAL A 454 27.11 -39.74 1.30
C VAL A 454 26.49 -40.68 2.32
N ILE A 455 25.24 -40.37 2.66
CA ILE A 455 24.37 -41.19 3.51
C ILE A 455 23.53 -42.03 2.56
N SER A 456 23.67 -43.36 2.64
CA SER A 456 22.97 -44.32 1.80
C SER A 456 22.09 -45.21 2.67
N PRO A 457 20.78 -44.89 2.82
CA PRO A 457 19.84 -45.69 3.57
C PRO A 457 19.54 -47.02 2.84
N SER A 458 19.66 -48.14 3.53
CA SER A 458 19.29 -49.45 2.99
C SER A 458 17.78 -49.65 3.02
N LYS A 459 17.12 -49.34 1.89
CA LYS A 459 15.65 -49.45 1.77
C LYS A 459 15.11 -50.82 2.16
N ARG A 460 15.84 -51.89 1.89
CA ARG A 460 15.44 -53.25 2.27
C ARG A 460 15.43 -53.45 3.79
N GLU A 461 16.53 -53.09 4.46
CA GLU A 461 16.68 -53.27 5.91
C GLU A 461 15.74 -52.33 6.67
N LEU A 462 15.62 -51.08 6.22
CA LEU A 462 14.70 -50.09 6.78
C LEU A 462 13.22 -50.50 6.59
N GLY A 463 12.87 -51.09 5.45
CA GLY A 463 11.53 -51.61 5.20
C GLY A 463 11.17 -52.78 6.11
N LEU A 464 12.13 -53.67 6.41
CA LEU A 464 11.95 -54.77 7.36
C LEU A 464 11.78 -54.27 8.80
N ALA A 465 12.56 -53.26 9.20
CA ALA A 465 12.57 -52.73 10.57
C ALA A 465 11.38 -51.80 10.87
N PHE A 466 11.03 -50.90 9.93
CA PHE A 466 10.11 -49.80 10.18
C PHE A 466 8.80 -49.88 9.38
N LYS A 467 8.65 -50.86 8.47
CA LYS A 467 7.43 -51.13 7.70
C LYS A 467 6.82 -49.84 7.11
N GLY A 468 5.59 -49.48 7.51
CA GLY A 468 4.85 -48.31 7.01
C GLY A 468 5.51 -46.96 7.29
N TYR A 469 6.54 -46.89 8.15
CA TYR A 469 7.26 -45.66 8.48
C TYR A 469 8.59 -45.49 7.71
N GLN A 470 8.93 -46.43 6.81
CA GLN A 470 10.20 -46.43 6.08
C GLN A 470 10.50 -45.09 5.39
N ARG A 471 9.52 -44.51 4.69
CA ARG A 471 9.69 -43.26 3.94
C ARG A 471 10.15 -42.11 4.83
N MET A 472 9.53 -41.96 6.00
CA MET A 472 9.83 -40.89 6.95
C MET A 472 11.22 -41.04 7.57
N VAL A 473 11.67 -42.28 7.82
CA VAL A 473 13.01 -42.57 8.33
C VAL A 473 14.08 -42.31 7.27
N VAL A 474 13.82 -42.68 6.00
CA VAL A 474 14.71 -42.40 4.88
C VAL A 474 14.85 -40.89 4.66
N GLU A 475 13.74 -40.15 4.62
CA GLU A 475 13.75 -38.70 4.46
C GLU A 475 14.49 -38.01 5.62
N ALA A 476 14.37 -38.50 6.85
CA ALA A 476 15.13 -37.97 7.99
C ALA A 476 16.63 -38.26 7.89
N LEU A 477 17.04 -39.47 7.46
CA LEU A 477 18.45 -39.81 7.26
C LEU A 477 19.07 -38.98 6.13
N GLU A 478 18.34 -38.76 5.04
CA GLU A 478 18.80 -37.95 3.91
C GLU A 478 18.86 -36.44 4.24
N ALA A 479 18.21 -36.01 5.32
CA ALA A 479 18.19 -34.62 5.78
C ALA A 479 19.23 -34.31 6.88
N MET A 480 20.01 -35.28 7.35
CA MET A 480 21.06 -35.05 8.36
C MET A 480 22.14 -34.10 7.84
N SER A 481 22.66 -33.25 8.73
CA SER A 481 23.87 -32.48 8.47
C SER A 481 25.11 -33.38 8.39
N ASP A 482 26.18 -32.87 7.79
CA ASP A 482 27.45 -33.61 7.68
C ASP A 482 28.03 -33.93 9.08
N GLU A 483 27.82 -33.05 10.07
CA GLU A 483 28.23 -33.24 11.47
C GLU A 483 27.44 -34.38 12.14
N GLU A 484 26.10 -34.34 12.08
CA GLU A 484 25.23 -35.40 12.64
C GLU A 484 25.50 -36.77 11.99
N ALA A 485 25.75 -36.77 10.68
CA ALA A 485 26.05 -38.00 9.95
C ALA A 485 27.44 -38.57 10.32
N LEU A 486 28.43 -37.72 10.61
CA LEU A 486 29.73 -38.16 11.12
C LEU A 486 29.60 -38.72 12.55
N GLU A 487 28.85 -38.05 13.43
CA GLU A 487 28.57 -38.55 14.78
C GLU A 487 27.82 -39.89 14.75
N MET A 488 26.79 -40.01 13.91
CA MET A 488 26.06 -41.25 13.70
C MET A 488 27.00 -42.37 13.20
N LYS A 489 27.88 -42.04 12.25
CA LYS A 489 28.85 -43.00 11.71
C LYS A 489 29.79 -43.50 12.80
N GLU A 490 30.34 -42.61 13.61
CA GLU A 490 31.22 -42.98 14.73
C GLU A 490 30.50 -43.89 15.73
N ALA A 491 29.26 -43.54 16.09
CA ALA A 491 28.43 -44.36 17.00
C ALA A 491 28.09 -45.74 16.41
N LEU A 492 27.77 -45.82 15.12
CA LEU A 492 27.50 -47.07 14.41
C LEU A 492 28.77 -47.92 14.26
N ASP A 493 29.94 -47.31 14.10
CA ASP A 493 31.21 -48.01 13.99
C ASP A 493 31.70 -48.56 15.34
N ASP A 494 31.45 -47.84 16.44
CA ASP A 494 31.80 -48.27 17.80
C ASP A 494 30.82 -49.31 18.37
N LYS A 495 29.51 -49.03 18.33
CA LYS A 495 28.48 -49.83 19.04
C LYS A 495 27.63 -50.70 18.13
N GLY A 496 27.68 -50.48 16.80
CA GLY A 496 26.85 -51.20 15.82
C GLY A 496 25.39 -50.72 15.74
N GLU A 497 24.96 -49.88 16.68
CA GLU A 497 23.63 -49.27 16.74
C GLU A 497 23.62 -47.90 17.44
N VAL A 498 22.65 -47.05 17.11
CA VAL A 498 22.51 -45.69 17.62
C VAL A 498 21.05 -45.27 17.63
N ASP A 499 20.60 -44.54 18.65
CA ASP A 499 19.27 -43.93 18.65
C ASP A 499 19.25 -42.72 17.73
N PHE A 500 18.34 -42.72 16.76
CA PHE A 500 18.17 -41.65 15.79
C PHE A 500 16.80 -41.01 15.95
N GLN A 501 16.76 -39.69 16.19
CA GLN A 501 15.52 -38.97 16.36
C GLN A 501 14.88 -38.66 15.00
N VAL A 502 13.66 -39.16 14.78
CA VAL A 502 12.89 -38.86 13.55
C VAL A 502 11.79 -37.88 13.91
N CYS A 503 12.05 -36.58 13.66
CA CYS A 503 11.13 -35.48 14.04
C CYS A 503 9.73 -35.65 13.45
N THR A 504 9.63 -36.13 12.20
CA THR A 504 8.34 -36.39 11.53
C THR A 504 7.53 -37.52 12.19
N LEU A 505 8.19 -38.42 12.92
CA LEU A 505 7.56 -39.47 13.72
C LEU A 505 7.38 -39.10 15.20
N GLY A 506 7.94 -37.97 15.64
CA GLY A 506 7.92 -37.53 17.03
C GLY A 506 8.59 -38.50 18.03
N LYS A 507 9.48 -39.39 17.56
CA LYS A 507 10.13 -40.42 18.40
C LYS A 507 11.53 -40.78 17.89
N SER A 508 12.36 -41.32 18.79
CA SER A 508 13.64 -41.93 18.43
C SER A 508 13.47 -43.37 17.95
N VAL A 509 14.25 -43.76 16.95
CA VAL A 509 14.29 -45.11 16.39
C VAL A 509 15.71 -45.65 16.47
N LEU A 510 15.85 -46.94 16.79
CA LEU A 510 17.15 -47.58 16.87
C LEU A 510 17.67 -47.90 15.45
N MET A 511 18.75 -47.23 15.06
CA MET A 511 19.44 -47.43 13.78
C MET A 511 20.57 -48.42 13.94
N LYS A 512 20.68 -49.39 13.04
CA LYS A 512 21.76 -50.39 13.01
C LYS A 512 22.71 -50.17 11.85
N LYS A 513 23.95 -50.64 11.98
CA LYS A 513 25.01 -50.46 10.96
C LYS A 513 24.66 -50.99 9.56
N ASN A 514 23.78 -51.99 9.46
CA ASN A 514 23.31 -52.51 8.16
C ASN A 514 22.18 -51.66 7.52
N MET A 515 21.60 -50.71 8.26
CA MET A 515 20.46 -49.89 7.82
C MET A 515 20.88 -48.62 7.10
N VAL A 516 22.08 -48.12 7.33
CA VAL A 516 22.60 -46.89 6.70
C VAL A 516 24.11 -47.01 6.52
N SER A 517 24.61 -46.62 5.35
CA SER A 517 26.04 -46.50 5.06
C SER A 517 26.41 -45.02 4.94
N ILE A 518 27.43 -44.60 5.69
CA ILE A 518 27.92 -43.21 5.67
C ILE A 518 29.38 -43.23 5.23
N SER A 519 29.67 -42.70 4.04
CA SER A 519 31.01 -42.73 3.45
C SER A 519 31.36 -41.43 2.74
N MET A 520 32.65 -41.16 2.57
CA MET A 520 33.12 -40.00 1.82
C MET A 520 33.30 -40.41 0.36
N GLU A 521 32.55 -39.79 -0.55
CA GLU A 521 32.63 -40.06 -1.99
C GLU A 521 33.11 -38.83 -2.75
N ARG A 522 33.97 -39.03 -3.76
CA ARG A 522 34.31 -37.97 -4.71
C ARG A 522 33.18 -37.78 -5.70
N LYS A 523 32.54 -36.62 -5.68
CA LYS A 523 31.50 -36.23 -6.62
C LYS A 523 31.94 -35.04 -7.46
N LYS A 524 31.55 -35.06 -8.73
CA LYS A 524 31.68 -33.90 -9.61
C LYS A 524 30.49 -32.98 -9.36
N GLU A 525 30.75 -31.83 -8.76
CA GLU A 525 29.77 -30.76 -8.66
C GLU A 525 29.86 -29.87 -9.90
N HIS A 526 28.72 -29.71 -10.57
CA HIS A 526 28.58 -28.88 -11.77
C HIS A 526 28.11 -27.46 -11.44
N GLN A 527 27.71 -27.22 -10.19
CA GLN A 527 27.19 -25.94 -9.73
C GLN A 527 27.41 -25.74 -8.23
N ARG A 528 27.66 -24.49 -7.82
CA ARG A 528 27.60 -24.04 -6.43
C ARG A 528 26.16 -23.73 -6.06
N VAL A 529 25.73 -24.14 -4.87
CA VAL A 529 24.42 -23.79 -4.32
C VAL A 529 24.65 -23.01 -3.04
N PHE A 530 24.11 -21.80 -2.95
CA PHE A 530 24.31 -20.91 -1.81
C PHE A 530 23.06 -20.06 -1.54
N THR A 531 22.93 -19.55 -0.32
CA THR A 531 21.90 -18.57 0.02
C THR A 531 22.42 -17.18 -0.35
N PRO A 532 21.72 -16.42 -1.21
CA PRO A 532 22.16 -15.08 -1.58
C PRO A 532 22.21 -14.12 -0.39
N SER A 533 23.15 -13.19 -0.44
CA SER A 533 23.13 -12.02 0.43
C SER A 533 22.17 -10.98 -0.15
N VAL A 534 21.63 -10.11 0.71
CA VAL A 534 20.66 -9.08 0.32
C VAL A 534 21.14 -7.70 0.73
N ILE A 535 21.14 -6.77 -0.22
CA ILE A 535 21.26 -5.33 0.06
C ILE A 535 19.87 -4.71 -0.04
N GLU A 536 19.44 -4.04 1.03
CA GLU A 536 18.11 -3.46 1.17
C GLU A 536 18.15 -1.95 1.38
N PRO A 537 17.74 -1.18 0.36
CA PRO A 537 17.26 0.18 0.54
C PRO A 537 15.75 0.22 0.85
N SER A 538 15.37 0.71 2.04
CA SER A 538 13.98 0.89 2.48
C SER A 538 13.63 2.37 2.65
N PHE A 539 12.63 2.86 1.92
CA PHE A 539 12.28 4.29 1.81
C PHE A 539 10.99 4.62 2.57
N GLY A 540 11.09 5.48 3.58
CA GLY A 540 9.96 6.08 4.28
C GLY A 540 9.35 7.25 3.49
N ILE A 541 8.52 6.95 2.48
CA ILE A 541 7.97 7.95 1.53
C ILE A 541 7.25 9.11 2.24
N GLY A 542 6.50 8.84 3.30
CA GLY A 542 5.82 9.88 4.08
C GLY A 542 6.79 10.87 4.74
N ARG A 543 7.91 10.37 5.26
CA ARG A 543 8.96 11.20 5.88
C ARG A 543 9.69 12.03 4.83
N ILE A 544 10.05 11.41 3.69
CA ILE A 544 10.67 12.11 2.55
C ILE A 544 9.78 13.26 2.08
N ILE A 545 8.48 13.02 1.93
CA ILE A 545 7.51 14.04 1.51
C ILE A 545 7.40 15.17 2.54
N TYR A 546 7.35 14.85 3.83
CA TYR A 546 7.32 15.86 4.89
C TYR A 546 8.56 16.78 4.81
N CYS A 547 9.75 16.20 4.73
CA CYS A 547 10.99 16.96 4.61
C CYS A 547 11.03 17.79 3.32
N LEU A 548 10.55 17.25 2.20
CA LEU A 548 10.45 17.96 0.93
C LEU A 548 9.51 19.17 1.01
N LEU A 549 8.35 19.00 1.65
CA LEU A 549 7.37 20.08 1.85
C LEU A 549 7.96 21.19 2.72
N GLU A 550 8.65 20.84 3.79
CA GLU A 550 9.30 21.82 4.68
C GLU A 550 10.43 22.56 3.95
N HIS A 551 11.31 21.86 3.23
CA HIS A 551 12.39 22.47 2.44
C HIS A 551 11.88 23.37 1.31
N SER A 552 10.69 23.09 0.81
CA SER A 552 10.05 23.88 -0.25
C SER A 552 9.31 25.11 0.30
N PHE A 553 9.05 25.19 1.61
CA PHE A 553 8.24 26.25 2.21
C PHE A 553 9.05 27.52 2.44
N TYR A 554 8.49 28.66 2.02
CA TYR A 554 9.02 29.98 2.36
C TYR A 554 7.90 31.01 2.45
N THR A 555 8.17 32.08 3.19
CA THR A 555 7.26 33.23 3.30
C THR A 555 7.78 34.37 2.43
N SER A 556 7.01 34.74 1.42
CA SER A 556 7.23 35.94 0.63
C SER A 556 6.63 37.16 1.34
N LYS A 557 7.38 38.26 1.41
CA LYS A 557 6.88 39.56 1.88
C LYS A 557 6.81 40.51 0.69
N SER A 558 5.61 40.93 0.33
CA SER A 558 5.38 42.11 -0.52
C SER A 558 5.06 43.32 0.37
N GLU A 559 5.10 44.54 -0.18
CA GLU A 559 4.89 45.79 0.59
C GLU A 559 3.52 45.83 1.30
N ASP A 560 2.52 45.08 0.83
CA ASP A 560 1.16 45.06 1.39
C ASP A 560 0.65 43.67 1.86
N GLU A 561 1.33 42.55 1.55
CA GLU A 561 0.89 41.20 1.95
C GLU A 561 2.05 40.21 2.26
N GLN A 562 1.85 39.40 3.31
CA GLN A 562 2.70 38.26 3.66
C GLN A 562 2.06 36.95 3.13
N LEU A 563 2.73 36.29 2.19
CA LEU A 563 2.23 35.08 1.53
C LEU A 563 3.13 33.87 1.84
N ASN A 564 2.51 32.76 2.28
CA ASN A 564 3.19 31.48 2.41
C ASN A 564 3.13 30.71 1.08
N VAL A 565 4.29 30.26 0.59
CA VAL A 565 4.45 29.65 -0.74
C VAL A 565 5.32 28.39 -0.65
N PHE A 566 5.01 27.38 -1.47
CA PHE A 566 5.87 26.21 -1.71
C PHE A 566 6.58 26.34 -3.06
N ARG A 567 7.90 26.16 -3.09
CA ARG A 567 8.72 26.10 -4.31
C ARG A 567 9.13 24.65 -4.59
N PHE A 568 8.28 23.92 -5.30
CA PHE A 568 8.64 22.58 -5.78
C PHE A 568 9.51 22.66 -7.04
N PRO A 569 10.47 21.73 -7.21
CA PRO A 569 11.07 21.49 -8.53
C PRO A 569 9.98 21.13 -9.55
N PRO A 570 10.16 21.41 -10.85
CA PRO A 570 9.19 21.03 -11.89
C PRO A 570 8.81 19.54 -11.87
N LEU A 571 9.74 18.68 -11.45
CA LEU A 571 9.54 17.24 -11.30
C LEU A 571 8.47 16.89 -10.25
N VAL A 572 8.27 17.71 -9.21
CA VAL A 572 7.36 17.45 -8.06
C VAL A 572 6.19 18.43 -8.01
N ALA A 573 6.23 19.49 -8.83
CA ALA A 573 5.15 20.48 -8.85
C ALA A 573 3.82 19.81 -9.19
N ALA A 574 2.81 19.98 -8.32
CA ALA A 574 1.48 19.38 -8.41
C ALA A 574 0.61 19.84 -9.62
N SER A 575 1.25 20.35 -10.68
CA SER A 575 0.62 20.82 -11.90
C SER A 575 1.62 20.68 -13.04
N THR A 576 1.55 19.58 -13.79
CA THR A 576 1.84 19.58 -15.23
C THR A 576 1.31 18.28 -15.84
N SER A 577 0.08 18.37 -16.33
CA SER A 577 -0.35 17.80 -17.63
C SER A 577 0.41 16.55 -18.10
N ILE A 578 0.21 15.41 -17.45
CA ILE A 578 0.38 14.10 -18.09
C ILE A 578 -0.98 13.71 -18.65
N GLY A 579 -1.15 13.83 -19.98
CA GLY A 579 -2.15 13.05 -20.69
C GLY A 579 -3.36 13.78 -21.31
N LYS A 580 -3.21 14.99 -21.85
CA LYS A 580 -4.08 15.41 -22.99
C LYS A 580 -3.63 14.66 -24.25
N ALA A 581 -3.94 13.36 -24.35
CA ALA A 581 -3.60 12.56 -25.54
C ALA A 581 -4.52 11.37 -25.81
N TYR A 582 -5.73 11.30 -25.24
CA TYR A 582 -6.67 10.19 -25.48
C TYR A 582 -8.05 10.63 -25.98
N ALA A 583 -8.13 11.84 -26.55
CA ALA A 583 -9.31 12.27 -27.29
C ALA A 583 -9.08 12.03 -28.79
N ARG A 584 -9.85 11.09 -29.36
CA ARG A 584 -9.99 10.72 -30.79
C ARG A 584 -9.27 9.45 -31.26
N THR A 585 -9.80 8.28 -30.87
CA THR A 585 -9.79 7.09 -31.75
C THR A 585 -11.00 6.21 -31.45
N ASP A 586 -12.13 6.45 -32.12
CA ASP A 586 -13.33 5.58 -32.09
C ASP A 586 -13.20 4.34 -33.01
N LYS A 587 -11.95 3.90 -33.28
CA LYS A 587 -11.67 2.80 -34.21
C LYS A 587 -10.68 1.80 -33.62
N LEU A 588 -10.97 1.28 -32.43
CA LEU A 588 -10.41 0.02 -31.96
C LEU A 588 -11.58 -0.94 -31.74
N GLY A 589 -11.85 -1.69 -32.79
CA GLY A 589 -12.87 -2.74 -32.80
C GLY A 589 -12.59 -3.66 -33.96
N VAL A 590 -12.90 -4.94 -33.73
CA VAL A 590 -12.89 -6.06 -34.69
C VAL A 590 -11.58 -6.87 -34.74
N ALA A 591 -11.45 -7.79 -33.78
CA ALA A 591 -10.91 -9.15 -33.99
C ALA A 591 -11.19 -10.16 -32.84
N ALA A 592 -11.86 -9.77 -31.75
CA ALA A 592 -12.12 -10.64 -30.60
C ALA A 592 -13.39 -11.53 -30.75
N ALA A 593 -14.47 -10.97 -31.32
CA ALA A 593 -15.81 -11.60 -31.36
C ALA A 593 -15.91 -12.96 -32.08
N LYS A 594 -14.89 -13.42 -32.81
CA LYS A 594 -14.86 -14.75 -33.46
C LYS A 594 -14.16 -15.85 -32.66
N ARG A 595 -13.55 -15.55 -31.51
CA ARG A 595 -12.59 -16.46 -30.88
C ARG A 595 -13.14 -17.22 -29.67
N LEU A 596 -14.12 -16.68 -28.95
CA LEU A 596 -14.84 -17.46 -27.92
C LEU A 596 -15.68 -18.58 -28.56
N GLN A 597 -16.22 -18.36 -29.77
CA GLN A 597 -17.00 -19.37 -30.49
C GLN A 597 -16.20 -20.65 -30.78
N TYR A 598 -14.90 -20.58 -31.06
CA TYR A 598 -14.10 -21.77 -31.37
C TYR A 598 -13.81 -22.68 -30.16
N ALA A 599 -13.92 -22.17 -28.93
CA ALA A 599 -13.80 -22.99 -27.72
C ALA A 599 -15.17 -23.46 -27.17
N VAL A 600 -16.24 -22.72 -27.48
CA VAL A 600 -17.56 -22.92 -26.87
C VAL A 600 -18.56 -23.65 -27.79
N SER A 601 -18.31 -23.77 -29.10
CA SER A 601 -19.22 -24.45 -30.04
C SER A 601 -19.11 -25.98 -30.07
N GLY A 602 -18.54 -26.61 -29.03
CA GLY A 602 -18.59 -28.06 -28.85
C GLY A 602 -19.80 -28.44 -28.00
N ASN A 603 -20.80 -29.07 -28.60
CA ASN A 603 -21.96 -29.65 -27.91
C ASN A 603 -21.55 -30.48 -26.68
N GLY A 604 -22.18 -30.20 -25.54
CA GLY A 604 -22.51 -31.19 -24.52
C GLY A 604 -21.35 -31.94 -23.86
N ASP A 605 -20.52 -31.26 -23.09
CA ASP A 605 -19.89 -31.81 -21.87
C ASP A 605 -19.28 -30.64 -21.09
N GLY A 606 -19.37 -30.65 -19.75
CA GLY A 606 -18.76 -29.62 -18.86
C GLY A 606 -17.23 -29.48 -18.98
N CYS A 607 -16.62 -30.17 -19.93
CA CYS A 607 -15.19 -30.34 -20.16
C CYS A 607 -14.51 -29.13 -20.88
N SER A 608 -15.23 -28.19 -21.51
CA SER A 608 -14.58 -27.11 -22.31
C SER A 608 -14.18 -25.85 -21.52
N LYS A 609 -15.05 -25.30 -20.66
CA LYS A 609 -14.77 -24.06 -19.88
C LYS A 609 -13.69 -24.28 -18.81
N GLU A 610 -13.72 -25.43 -18.14
CA GLU A 610 -12.73 -25.77 -17.13
C GLU A 610 -11.33 -25.96 -17.71
N VAL A 611 -11.21 -26.62 -18.88
CA VAL A 611 -9.94 -26.77 -19.59
C VAL A 611 -9.39 -25.41 -20.04
N PHE A 612 -10.23 -24.54 -20.59
CA PHE A 612 -9.84 -23.17 -20.95
C PHE A 612 -9.32 -22.41 -19.72
N ARG A 613 -10.10 -22.41 -18.63
CA ARG A 613 -9.72 -21.76 -17.36
C ARG A 613 -8.40 -22.28 -16.82
N GLN A 614 -8.18 -23.60 -16.85
CA GLN A 614 -6.94 -24.20 -16.39
C GLN A 614 -5.75 -23.75 -17.27
N ALA A 615 -5.95 -23.66 -18.59
CA ALA A 615 -4.92 -23.15 -19.50
C ALA A 615 -4.56 -21.67 -19.22
N VAL A 616 -5.57 -20.82 -18.97
CA VAL A 616 -5.39 -19.42 -18.57
C VAL A 616 -4.61 -19.34 -17.26
N VAL A 617 -5.10 -19.97 -16.19
CA VAL A 617 -4.49 -19.92 -14.85
C VAL A 617 -3.07 -20.48 -14.87
N ASN A 618 -2.83 -21.62 -15.52
CA ASN A 618 -1.49 -22.19 -15.65
C ASN A 618 -0.53 -21.23 -16.36
N THR A 619 -1.00 -20.51 -17.37
CA THR A 619 -0.18 -19.53 -18.09
C THR A 619 0.12 -18.33 -17.20
N LEU A 620 -0.87 -17.78 -16.51
CA LEU A 620 -0.72 -16.65 -15.59
C LEU A 620 0.26 -16.96 -14.45
N GLU A 621 0.13 -18.12 -13.81
CA GLU A 621 1.04 -18.54 -12.74
C GLU A 621 2.46 -18.82 -13.26
N ARG A 622 2.60 -19.54 -14.38
CA ARG A 622 3.91 -19.85 -14.98
C ARG A 622 4.66 -18.62 -15.45
N ARG A 623 3.93 -17.60 -15.92
CA ARG A 623 4.48 -16.31 -16.35
C ARG A 623 4.49 -15.26 -15.23
N LEU A 624 4.12 -15.65 -14.01
CA LEU A 624 4.20 -14.85 -12.81
C LEU A 624 3.36 -13.55 -12.88
N PHE A 625 2.17 -13.59 -13.49
CA PHE A 625 1.20 -12.49 -13.41
C PHE A 625 0.65 -12.36 -12.00
N TYR A 626 0.22 -13.46 -11.40
CA TYR A 626 -0.09 -13.54 -9.98
C TYR A 626 0.18 -14.95 -9.46
N ILE A 627 0.36 -15.08 -8.14
CA ILE A 627 0.52 -16.36 -7.43
C ILE A 627 -0.20 -16.31 -6.07
N PRO A 628 -0.60 -17.46 -5.51
CA PRO A 628 -1.11 -17.51 -4.14
C PRO A 628 -0.08 -17.00 -3.15
N SER A 629 -0.47 -16.08 -2.27
CA SER A 629 0.45 -15.48 -1.29
C SER A 629 0.93 -16.50 -0.26
N PHE A 630 2.18 -16.36 0.16
CA PHE A 630 2.80 -17.18 1.21
C PHE A 630 2.86 -18.69 0.87
N LYS A 631 3.00 -19.03 -0.41
CA LYS A 631 2.93 -20.43 -0.90
C LYS A 631 3.93 -21.38 -0.23
N ILE A 632 5.11 -20.90 0.18
CA ILE A 632 6.09 -21.71 0.92
C ILE A 632 5.58 -22.12 2.32
N TYR A 633 4.57 -21.42 2.85
CA TYR A 633 3.86 -21.74 4.11
C TYR A 633 2.47 -22.35 3.86
N SER A 634 2.31 -23.11 2.78
CA SER A 634 1.03 -23.71 2.31
C SER A 634 0.01 -22.73 1.71
N GLY A 635 0.34 -21.45 1.65
CA GLY A 635 -0.51 -20.40 1.08
C GLY A 635 -1.70 -20.00 1.96
N VAL A 636 -2.31 -18.86 1.64
CA VAL A 636 -3.53 -18.37 2.31
C VAL A 636 -4.63 -18.13 1.28
N ALA A 637 -5.74 -18.85 1.42
CA ALA A 637 -6.87 -18.70 0.52
C ALA A 637 -7.41 -17.26 0.52
N GLY A 638 -7.65 -16.71 -0.67
CA GLY A 638 -8.11 -15.35 -0.87
C GLY A 638 -7.04 -14.27 -0.79
N LEU A 639 -5.75 -14.62 -0.63
CA LEU A 639 -4.63 -13.68 -0.72
C LEU A 639 -3.73 -14.05 -1.91
N TYR A 640 -3.40 -13.06 -2.74
CA TYR A 640 -2.59 -13.25 -3.95
C TYR A 640 -1.54 -12.14 -4.08
N ASP A 641 -0.34 -12.54 -4.52
CA ASP A 641 0.74 -11.64 -4.88
C ASP A 641 0.69 -11.40 -6.39
N TYR A 642 0.69 -10.14 -6.83
CA TYR A 642 0.91 -9.81 -8.24
C TYR A 642 2.42 -9.80 -8.51
N GLY A 643 2.87 -10.66 -9.42
CA GLY A 643 4.26 -10.66 -9.86
C GLY A 643 4.55 -9.58 -10.92
N PRO A 644 5.75 -9.55 -11.51
CA PRO A 644 6.20 -8.42 -12.35
C PRO A 644 5.24 -8.01 -13.47
N PRO A 645 4.77 -8.91 -14.36
CA PRO A 645 3.83 -8.50 -15.39
C PRO A 645 2.44 -8.14 -14.82
N GLY A 646 1.98 -8.79 -13.75
CA GLY A 646 0.68 -8.48 -13.16
C GLY A 646 0.64 -7.13 -12.46
N CYS A 647 1.71 -6.76 -11.75
CA CYS A 647 1.86 -5.47 -11.10
C CYS A 647 1.79 -4.32 -12.12
N VAL A 648 2.44 -4.50 -13.28
CA VAL A 648 2.40 -3.50 -14.36
C VAL A 648 1.03 -3.45 -15.05
N VAL A 649 0.36 -4.59 -15.28
CA VAL A 649 -1.03 -4.59 -15.80
C VAL A 649 -1.95 -3.83 -14.84
N LYS A 650 -1.88 -4.12 -13.54
CA LYS A 650 -2.65 -3.42 -12.50
C LYS A 650 -2.37 -1.92 -12.51
N SER A 651 -1.10 -1.53 -12.59
CA SER A 651 -0.68 -0.13 -12.66
C SER A 651 -1.19 0.57 -13.91
N ASN A 652 -1.14 -0.07 -15.08
CA ASN A 652 -1.67 0.48 -16.33
C ASN A 652 -3.19 0.65 -16.29
N VAL A 653 -3.92 -0.32 -15.73
CA VAL A 653 -5.39 -0.23 -15.56
C VAL A 653 -5.74 0.94 -14.64
N LEU A 654 -5.06 1.10 -13.51
CA LEU A 654 -5.28 2.21 -12.57
C LEU A 654 -4.89 3.57 -13.16
N ALA A 655 -3.79 3.63 -13.91
CA ALA A 655 -3.37 4.85 -14.60
C ALA A 655 -4.41 5.28 -15.65
N PHE A 656 -4.92 4.34 -16.43
CA PHE A 656 -6.00 4.62 -17.37
C PHE A 656 -7.31 4.98 -16.67
N TRP A 657 -7.64 4.34 -15.55
CA TRP A 657 -8.83 4.70 -14.75
C TRP A 657 -8.72 6.14 -14.24
N HIS A 658 -7.56 6.53 -13.69
CA HIS A 658 -7.31 7.88 -13.24
C HIS A 658 -7.43 8.90 -14.39
N GLN A 659 -6.88 8.57 -15.56
CA GLN A 659 -7.04 9.43 -16.73
C GLN A 659 -8.50 9.53 -17.19
N HIS A 660 -9.19 8.39 -17.29
CA HIS A 660 -10.54 8.29 -17.82
C HIS A 660 -11.58 8.86 -16.86
N PHE A 661 -11.42 8.80 -15.55
CA PHE A 661 -12.43 9.35 -14.62
C PHE A 661 -11.93 10.62 -13.94
N VAL A 662 -10.82 10.54 -13.22
CA VAL A 662 -10.34 11.64 -12.40
C VAL A 662 -9.97 12.87 -13.23
N LEU A 663 -9.09 12.70 -14.24
CA LEU A 663 -8.61 13.83 -15.02
C LEU A 663 -9.67 14.40 -15.96
N GLU A 664 -10.44 13.54 -16.64
CA GLU A 664 -11.45 13.98 -17.61
C GLU A 664 -12.65 14.71 -16.95
N GLU A 665 -12.99 14.34 -15.70
CA GLU A 665 -14.07 14.99 -14.95
C GLU A 665 -13.60 16.03 -13.96
N GLY A 666 -12.28 16.23 -13.80
CA GLY A 666 -11.72 17.15 -12.81
C GLY A 666 -12.09 16.77 -11.38
N MET A 667 -12.11 15.47 -11.07
CA MET A 667 -12.49 14.96 -9.75
C MET A 667 -11.44 15.31 -8.69
N VAL A 668 -11.87 15.52 -7.46
CA VAL A 668 -10.97 15.69 -6.32
C VAL A 668 -10.51 14.32 -5.81
N VAL A 669 -9.20 14.09 -5.74
CA VAL A 669 -8.66 12.79 -5.28
C VAL A 669 -8.33 12.86 -3.80
N MET A 670 -8.65 11.80 -3.07
CA MET A 670 -8.28 11.63 -1.68
C MET A 670 -7.66 10.25 -1.43
N LYS A 671 -6.77 10.15 -0.45
CA LYS A 671 -6.22 8.89 0.05
C LYS A 671 -6.42 8.83 1.55
N CYS A 672 -7.42 8.06 1.98
CA CYS A 672 -7.75 7.89 3.40
C CYS A 672 -7.11 6.64 4.02
N SER A 673 -7.10 6.58 5.36
CA SER A 673 -6.57 5.44 6.13
C SER A 673 -7.33 4.13 5.86
N CYS A 674 -6.64 3.00 6.00
CA CYS A 674 -7.21 1.65 5.89
C CYS A 674 -7.82 1.19 7.21
N VAL A 675 -7.16 1.50 8.34
CA VAL A 675 -7.64 1.24 9.69
C VAL A 675 -8.71 2.27 10.02
N THR A 676 -9.89 1.77 10.37
CA THR A 676 -11.10 2.56 10.59
C THR A 676 -11.65 2.27 11.99
N PRO A 677 -11.92 3.29 12.83
CA PRO A 677 -12.49 3.07 14.15
C PRO A 677 -13.92 2.55 14.04
N GLU A 678 -14.32 1.67 14.97
CA GLU A 678 -15.65 1.01 14.96
C GLU A 678 -16.81 2.01 14.82
N ILE A 679 -16.72 3.19 15.46
CA ILE A 679 -17.79 4.19 15.44
C ILE A 679 -18.18 4.65 14.03
N VAL A 680 -17.22 4.70 13.10
CA VAL A 680 -17.45 5.11 11.71
C VAL A 680 -18.23 4.04 10.96
N LEU A 681 -17.81 2.77 11.07
CA LEU A 681 -18.46 1.64 10.43
C LEU A 681 -19.79 1.26 11.11
N LYS A 682 -19.95 1.62 12.38
CA LYS A 682 -21.23 1.55 13.07
C LYS A 682 -22.19 2.61 12.54
N ALA A 683 -21.71 3.82 12.26
CA ALA A 683 -22.52 4.90 11.68
C ALA A 683 -23.06 4.52 10.30
N SER A 684 -22.22 3.95 9.42
CA SER A 684 -22.67 3.51 8.09
C SER A 684 -23.49 2.21 8.10
N GLY A 685 -23.55 1.51 9.24
CA GLY A 685 -24.32 0.28 9.41
C GLY A 685 -23.56 -1.00 9.04
N HIS A 686 -22.29 -0.91 8.65
CA HIS A 686 -21.45 -2.06 8.34
C HIS A 686 -21.27 -3.00 9.53
N VAL A 687 -21.08 -2.48 10.75
CA VAL A 687 -20.94 -3.32 11.95
C VAL A 687 -22.15 -4.21 12.18
N ASP A 688 -23.35 -3.73 11.82
CA ASP A 688 -24.61 -4.43 12.04
C ASP A 688 -25.04 -5.32 10.87
N LYS A 689 -24.68 -4.97 9.64
CA LYS A 689 -25.21 -5.60 8.41
C LYS A 689 -24.16 -6.34 7.58
N PHE A 690 -22.87 -6.14 7.83
CA PHE A 690 -21.79 -6.74 7.03
C PHE A 690 -21.45 -8.16 7.49
N THR A 691 -22.47 -9.01 7.52
CA THR A 691 -22.41 -10.39 8.02
C THR A 691 -22.93 -11.38 7.00
N ASP A 692 -22.23 -12.49 6.85
CA ASP A 692 -22.71 -13.65 6.09
C ASP A 692 -23.20 -14.76 7.02
N LEU A 693 -24.13 -15.57 6.54
CA LEU A 693 -24.54 -16.79 7.24
C LEU A 693 -23.55 -17.92 7.00
N MET A 694 -23.09 -18.52 8.08
CA MET A 694 -22.05 -19.53 8.08
C MET A 694 -22.52 -20.82 8.73
N VAL A 695 -22.09 -21.95 8.18
CA VAL A 695 -22.23 -23.28 8.77
C VAL A 695 -20.86 -23.92 8.96
N LYS A 696 -20.75 -24.83 9.93
CA LYS A 696 -19.49 -25.47 10.30
C LYS A 696 -19.65 -27.00 10.31
N ASP A 697 -18.70 -27.72 9.73
CA ASP A 697 -18.58 -29.18 9.91
C ASP A 697 -18.37 -29.47 11.41
N GLU A 698 -19.29 -30.23 12.00
CA GLU A 698 -19.32 -30.44 13.46
C GLU A 698 -18.11 -31.24 13.97
N LYS A 699 -17.41 -31.99 13.10
CA LYS A 699 -16.22 -32.76 13.48
C LYS A 699 -14.92 -32.05 13.17
N THR A 700 -14.78 -31.51 11.96
CA THR A 700 -13.51 -30.91 11.51
C THR A 700 -13.40 -29.43 11.83
N GLY A 701 -14.55 -28.77 11.97
CA GLY A 701 -14.66 -27.34 12.15
C GLY A 701 -14.43 -26.49 10.90
N MET A 702 -14.36 -27.12 9.72
CA MET A 702 -14.36 -26.42 8.44
C MET A 702 -15.64 -25.60 8.27
N CYS A 703 -15.49 -24.35 7.82
CA CYS A 703 -16.59 -23.41 7.71
C CYS A 703 -16.96 -23.18 6.23
N TYR A 704 -18.27 -23.07 5.97
CA TYR A 704 -18.82 -22.82 4.64
C TYR A 704 -19.87 -21.72 4.73
N ARG A 705 -20.03 -20.95 3.65
CA ARG A 705 -21.12 -19.97 3.52
C ARG A 705 -22.42 -20.74 3.27
N ALA A 706 -23.44 -20.50 4.10
CA ALA A 706 -24.64 -21.34 4.16
C ALA A 706 -25.47 -21.26 2.87
N ASP A 707 -25.65 -20.06 2.35
CA ASP A 707 -26.34 -19.75 1.08
C ASP A 707 -25.63 -20.41 -0.11
N HIS A 708 -24.30 -20.28 -0.23
CA HIS A 708 -23.53 -20.91 -1.30
C HIS A 708 -23.63 -22.42 -1.26
N LEU A 709 -23.57 -23.01 -0.07
CA LEU A 709 -23.67 -24.46 0.07
C LEU A 709 -25.04 -24.96 -0.42
N LEU A 710 -26.11 -24.22 -0.11
CA LEU A 710 -27.46 -24.49 -0.61
C LEU A 710 -27.56 -24.29 -2.13
N LYS A 711 -26.99 -23.19 -2.65
CA LYS A 711 -26.95 -22.85 -4.09
C LYS A 711 -26.24 -23.93 -4.91
N ASP A 712 -25.05 -24.33 -4.47
CA ASP A 712 -24.20 -25.31 -5.16
C ASP A 712 -24.86 -26.69 -5.16
N TYR A 713 -25.54 -27.06 -4.06
CA TYR A 713 -26.32 -28.29 -4.01
C TYR A 713 -27.47 -28.26 -5.03
N CYS A 714 -28.29 -27.20 -5.03
CA CYS A 714 -29.42 -27.07 -5.95
C CYS A 714 -28.97 -27.06 -7.42
N LYS A 715 -27.92 -26.31 -7.76
CA LYS A 715 -27.32 -26.31 -9.12
C LYS A 715 -26.77 -27.68 -9.50
N GLY A 716 -26.01 -28.31 -8.61
CA GLY A 716 -25.45 -29.63 -8.84
C GLY A 716 -26.52 -30.68 -9.12
N LYS A 717 -27.67 -30.61 -8.44
CA LYS A 717 -28.83 -31.47 -8.72
C LYS A 717 -29.47 -31.15 -10.07
N LEU A 718 -29.69 -29.87 -10.39
CA LEU A 718 -30.27 -29.44 -11.67
C LEU A 718 -29.40 -29.86 -12.88
N GLU A 719 -28.08 -29.86 -12.73
CA GLU A 719 -27.15 -30.17 -13.82
C GLU A 719 -26.88 -31.68 -13.97
N LYS A 720 -26.77 -32.41 -12.86
CA LYS A 720 -26.27 -33.81 -12.86
C LYS A 720 -27.35 -34.87 -12.72
N ASP A 721 -28.53 -34.51 -12.19
CA ASP A 721 -29.62 -35.46 -11.98
C ASP A 721 -30.59 -35.46 -13.17
N LEU A 722 -30.32 -36.33 -14.14
CA LEU A 722 -31.17 -36.51 -15.33
C LEU A 722 -32.55 -37.12 -15.01
N THR A 723 -32.77 -37.56 -13.76
CA THR A 723 -34.04 -38.16 -13.29
C THR A 723 -34.86 -37.20 -12.43
N LEU A 724 -34.44 -35.94 -12.30
CA LEU A 724 -35.10 -34.95 -11.46
C LEU A 724 -36.52 -34.62 -11.98
N LEU A 725 -37.51 -34.78 -11.10
CA LEU A 725 -38.91 -34.46 -11.43
C LEU A 725 -39.07 -32.96 -11.76
N PRO A 726 -39.93 -32.59 -12.74
CA PRO A 726 -40.14 -31.20 -13.13
C PRO A 726 -40.48 -30.26 -11.97
N ASP A 727 -41.29 -30.72 -11.01
CA ASP A 727 -41.69 -29.94 -9.83
C ASP A 727 -40.51 -29.67 -8.90
N LYS A 728 -39.61 -30.66 -8.70
CA LYS A 728 -38.38 -30.49 -7.91
C LYS A 728 -37.36 -29.61 -8.63
N ALA A 729 -37.29 -29.69 -9.95
CA ALA A 729 -36.46 -28.78 -10.75
C ALA A 729 -36.96 -27.33 -10.64
N ALA A 730 -38.28 -27.11 -10.65
CA ALA A 730 -38.89 -25.80 -10.44
C ALA A 730 -38.64 -25.29 -9.01
N GLU A 731 -38.75 -26.15 -8.01
CA GLU A 731 -38.43 -25.81 -6.61
C GLU A 731 -36.98 -25.36 -6.44
N PHE A 732 -36.00 -26.13 -6.95
CA PHE A 732 -34.59 -25.73 -6.86
C PHE A 732 -34.28 -24.43 -7.60
N LYS A 733 -34.89 -24.19 -8.76
CA LYS A 733 -34.78 -22.90 -9.46
C LYS A 733 -35.37 -21.76 -8.63
N HIS A 734 -36.51 -21.99 -7.99
CA HIS A 734 -37.14 -21.01 -7.13
C HIS A 734 -36.28 -20.70 -5.90
N VAL A 735 -35.78 -21.73 -5.19
CA VAL A 735 -34.88 -21.57 -4.04
C VAL A 735 -33.64 -20.77 -4.43
N ILE A 736 -33.03 -21.05 -5.59
CA ILE A 736 -31.89 -20.26 -6.08
C ILE A 736 -32.28 -18.80 -6.35
N SER A 737 -33.49 -18.53 -6.84
CA SER A 737 -33.94 -17.17 -7.17
C SER A 737 -34.28 -16.30 -5.96
N VAL A 738 -34.62 -16.90 -4.82
CA VAL A 738 -34.98 -16.18 -3.58
C VAL A 738 -33.94 -16.37 -2.48
N LEU A 739 -32.79 -16.97 -2.79
CA LEU A 739 -31.80 -17.41 -1.83
C LEU A 739 -31.30 -16.28 -0.93
N ASP A 740 -31.08 -15.10 -1.51
CA ASP A 740 -30.57 -13.92 -0.82
C ASP A 740 -31.62 -13.31 0.15
N ASP A 741 -32.89 -13.71 0.04
CA ASP A 741 -33.99 -13.25 0.90
C ASP A 741 -34.24 -14.19 2.09
N LEU A 742 -33.66 -15.39 2.08
CA LEU A 742 -33.94 -16.40 3.10
C LEU A 742 -33.28 -16.02 4.44
N SER A 743 -34.05 -16.13 5.52
CA SER A 743 -33.55 -15.96 6.88
C SER A 743 -32.58 -17.08 7.27
N ALA A 744 -31.81 -16.89 8.36
CA ALA A 744 -30.95 -17.93 8.90
C ALA A 744 -31.71 -19.23 9.22
N GLU A 745 -32.93 -19.09 9.75
CA GLU A 745 -33.83 -20.20 10.06
C GLU A 745 -34.34 -20.89 8.79
N GLU A 746 -34.68 -20.13 7.75
CA GLU A 746 -35.17 -20.67 6.48
C GLU A 746 -34.06 -21.42 5.71
N ILE A 747 -32.85 -20.84 5.66
CA ILE A 747 -31.67 -21.53 5.10
C ILE A 747 -31.37 -22.79 5.93
N GLY A 748 -31.39 -22.68 7.26
CA GLY A 748 -31.17 -23.83 8.14
C GLY A 748 -32.19 -24.95 7.93
N ALA A 749 -33.47 -24.58 7.74
CA ALA A 749 -34.53 -25.53 7.42
C ALA A 749 -34.29 -26.21 6.07
N LYS A 750 -33.90 -25.46 5.03
CA LYS A 750 -33.59 -26.01 3.69
C LYS A 750 -32.35 -26.92 3.69
N LEU A 751 -31.29 -26.54 4.40
CA LEU A 751 -30.10 -27.38 4.56
C LEU A 751 -30.44 -28.73 5.22
N LYS A 752 -31.32 -28.73 6.23
CA LYS A 752 -31.82 -29.95 6.89
C LYS A 752 -32.77 -30.75 5.99
N GLU A 753 -33.71 -30.08 5.32
CA GLU A 753 -34.68 -30.70 4.41
C GLU A 753 -33.97 -31.48 3.29
N TYR A 754 -32.89 -30.91 2.73
CA TYR A 754 -32.13 -31.50 1.63
C TYR A 754 -30.97 -32.43 2.07
N ASP A 755 -30.83 -32.68 3.39
CA ASP A 755 -29.71 -33.41 4.02
C ASP A 755 -28.34 -32.96 3.48
N ILE A 756 -28.13 -31.65 3.40
CA ILE A 756 -26.89 -31.08 2.90
C ILE A 756 -25.78 -31.28 3.94
N ARG A 757 -24.68 -31.89 3.49
CA ARG A 757 -23.53 -32.26 4.31
C ARG A 757 -22.28 -31.49 3.89
N SER A 758 -21.26 -31.52 4.72
CA SER A 758 -19.93 -30.97 4.43
C SER A 758 -19.41 -31.52 3.09
N PRO A 759 -19.10 -30.69 2.08
CA PRO A 759 -18.67 -31.15 0.75
C PRO A 759 -17.38 -31.98 0.78
N ASP A 760 -16.49 -31.68 1.72
CA ASP A 760 -15.15 -32.26 1.77
C ASP A 760 -15.12 -33.59 2.54
N THR A 761 -16.05 -33.80 3.48
CA THR A 761 -16.00 -34.93 4.44
C THR A 761 -17.29 -35.76 4.51
N GLY A 762 -18.42 -35.23 4.03
CA GLY A 762 -19.74 -35.84 4.20
C GLY A 762 -20.30 -35.78 5.64
N ASN A 763 -19.64 -35.06 6.56
CA ASN A 763 -20.13 -34.90 7.93
C ASN A 763 -21.36 -33.98 8.03
N HIS A 764 -22.06 -34.06 9.16
CA HIS A 764 -23.11 -33.10 9.51
C HIS A 764 -22.53 -31.69 9.71
N ILE A 765 -23.34 -30.70 9.38
CA ILE A 765 -23.03 -29.28 9.51
C ILE A 765 -23.90 -28.65 10.60
N SER A 766 -23.39 -27.63 11.26
CA SER A 766 -24.12 -26.83 12.25
C SER A 766 -25.30 -26.07 11.63
N ASP A 767 -26.17 -25.53 12.48
CA ASP A 767 -27.13 -24.51 12.06
C ASP A 767 -26.42 -23.24 11.55
N PRO A 768 -27.01 -22.49 10.60
CA PRO A 768 -26.46 -21.22 10.14
C PRO A 768 -26.37 -20.18 11.25
N TYR A 769 -25.24 -19.48 11.36
CA TYR A 769 -25.05 -18.36 12.28
C TYR A 769 -24.28 -17.21 11.61
N PRO A 770 -24.49 -15.95 12.05
CA PRO A 770 -23.86 -14.79 11.42
C PRO A 770 -22.36 -14.74 11.69
N PHE A 771 -21.60 -14.37 10.67
CA PHE A 771 -20.16 -14.13 10.73
C PHE A 771 -19.84 -12.76 10.11
N ASN A 772 -19.15 -11.90 10.87
CA ASN A 772 -18.76 -10.57 10.41
C ASN A 772 -17.60 -10.67 9.40
N LEU A 773 -17.81 -10.11 8.21
CA LEU A 773 -16.82 -10.13 7.13
C LEU A 773 -15.75 -9.04 7.25
N MET A 774 -15.72 -8.22 8.30
CA MET A 774 -14.68 -7.22 8.49
C MET A 774 -13.52 -7.78 9.30
N PHE A 775 -12.28 -7.44 8.90
CA PHE A 775 -11.10 -7.76 9.70
C PHE A 775 -11.03 -6.83 10.91
N GLN A 776 -11.28 -7.37 12.10
CA GLN A 776 -11.19 -6.62 13.36
C GLN A 776 -9.72 -6.47 13.80
N THR A 777 -9.42 -5.34 14.45
CA THR A 777 -8.15 -5.04 15.11
C THR A 777 -8.37 -4.07 16.29
N SER A 778 -7.29 -3.65 16.95
CA SER A 778 -7.31 -2.67 18.04
C SER A 778 -6.34 -1.52 17.78
N ILE A 779 -6.83 -0.29 17.94
CA ILE A 779 -6.09 0.94 17.65
C ILE A 779 -5.49 1.49 18.94
N GLY A 780 -4.17 1.66 18.93
CA GLY A 780 -3.41 2.24 20.03
C GLY A 780 -3.06 1.24 21.13
N SER A 781 -2.20 1.71 22.02
CA SER A 781 -1.58 0.90 23.07
C SER A 781 -2.47 0.61 24.26
N SER A 782 -3.62 1.29 24.39
CA SER A 782 -4.57 1.01 25.46
C SER A 782 -5.40 -0.26 25.20
N GLY A 783 -5.45 -0.72 23.94
CA GLY A 783 -6.34 -1.80 23.51
C GLY A 783 -7.84 -1.43 23.53
N MET A 784 -8.18 -0.20 23.95
CA MET A 784 -9.56 0.22 24.24
C MET A 784 -10.32 0.77 23.04
N LEU A 785 -9.63 1.09 21.93
CA LEU A 785 -10.26 1.61 20.73
C LEU A 785 -10.40 0.49 19.68
N PRO A 786 -11.55 -0.19 19.60
CA PRO A 786 -11.80 -1.17 18.56
C PRO A 786 -11.78 -0.53 17.18
N GLY A 787 -11.20 -1.24 16.22
CA GLY A 787 -11.14 -0.83 14.83
C GLY A 787 -11.27 -2.00 13.89
N TYR A 788 -11.41 -1.68 12.61
CA TYR A 788 -11.47 -2.65 11.53
C TYR A 788 -10.60 -2.18 10.38
N MET A 789 -10.16 -3.12 9.55
CA MET A 789 -9.71 -2.78 8.21
C MET A 789 -10.95 -2.48 7.36
N ARG A 790 -10.92 -1.37 6.61
CA ARG A 790 -12.09 -0.89 5.87
C ARG A 790 -12.60 -1.91 4.82
N PRO A 791 -13.91 -2.16 4.72
CA PRO A 791 -14.50 -3.05 3.71
C PRO A 791 -14.71 -2.40 2.33
N GLU A 792 -14.64 -1.06 2.28
CA GLU A 792 -14.77 -0.19 1.10
C GLU A 792 -13.94 1.09 1.29
N THR A 793 -13.80 1.92 0.27
CA THR A 793 -13.06 3.19 0.30
C THR A 793 -13.95 4.43 0.44
N ALA A 794 -15.23 4.33 0.09
CA ALA A 794 -16.24 5.41 0.13
C ALA A 794 -16.33 6.14 1.47
N GLN A 795 -16.28 5.41 2.60
CA GLN A 795 -16.41 5.98 3.95
C GLN A 795 -15.39 7.09 4.24
N GLY A 796 -14.16 6.97 3.73
CA GLY A 796 -13.13 8.00 3.87
C GLY A 796 -13.50 9.31 3.16
N ILE A 797 -14.20 9.22 2.03
CA ILE A 797 -14.68 10.39 1.30
C ILE A 797 -15.84 11.05 2.05
N PHE A 798 -16.81 10.28 2.55
CA PHE A 798 -17.97 10.81 3.26
C PHE A 798 -17.59 11.55 4.54
N VAL A 799 -16.70 11.00 5.37
CA VAL A 799 -16.27 11.67 6.61
C VAL A 799 -15.45 12.94 6.37
N ASN A 800 -14.95 13.13 5.15
CA ASN A 800 -14.19 14.30 4.71
C ASN A 800 -14.99 15.20 3.74
N PHE A 801 -16.31 15.00 3.61
CA PHE A 801 -17.15 15.73 2.67
C PHE A 801 -17.02 17.27 2.80
N GLU A 802 -17.03 17.80 4.03
CA GLU A 802 -16.95 19.26 4.25
C GLU A 802 -15.64 19.84 3.70
N GLU A 803 -14.51 19.19 3.94
CA GLU A 803 -13.20 19.64 3.47
C GLU A 803 -13.10 19.56 1.93
N LEU A 804 -13.67 18.51 1.33
CA LEU A 804 -13.73 18.34 -0.12
C LEU A 804 -14.65 19.36 -0.79
N TYR A 805 -15.81 19.63 -0.20
CA TYR A 805 -16.77 20.63 -0.67
C TYR A 805 -16.17 22.03 -0.60
N ASN A 806 -15.47 22.36 0.49
CA ASN A 806 -14.74 23.62 0.65
C ASN A 806 -13.59 23.74 -0.36
N PHE A 807 -12.84 22.66 -0.58
CA PHE A 807 -11.79 22.62 -1.60
C PHE A 807 -12.36 22.87 -3.01
N ASN A 808 -13.55 22.35 -3.29
CA ASN A 808 -14.29 22.62 -4.52
C ASN A 808 -15.04 23.98 -4.52
N CYS A 809 -14.66 24.90 -3.63
CA CYS A 809 -15.23 26.25 -3.53
C CYS A 809 -16.75 26.27 -3.28
N GLU A 810 -17.25 25.31 -2.50
CA GLU A 810 -18.67 25.17 -2.14
C GLU A 810 -19.61 25.09 -3.36
N LYS A 811 -19.19 24.36 -4.40
CA LYS A 811 -19.96 24.16 -5.63
C LYS A 811 -20.38 22.71 -5.81
N LEU A 812 -21.62 22.53 -6.29
CA LEU A 812 -22.17 21.26 -6.77
C LEU A 812 -22.55 21.39 -8.26
N PRO A 813 -22.58 20.26 -9.00
CA PRO A 813 -22.10 18.94 -8.57
C PRO A 813 -20.57 18.90 -8.49
N PHE A 814 -20.04 17.95 -7.72
CA PHE A 814 -18.60 17.62 -7.74
C PHE A 814 -18.40 16.14 -7.42
N ALA A 815 -17.30 15.56 -7.91
CA ALA A 815 -16.95 14.18 -7.62
C ALA A 815 -15.64 14.10 -6.83
N ALA A 816 -15.63 13.24 -5.82
CA ALA A 816 -14.43 12.81 -5.14
C ALA A 816 -14.10 11.37 -5.52
N ALA A 817 -12.82 11.03 -5.58
CA ALA A 817 -12.36 9.71 -6.01
C ALA A 817 -11.26 9.18 -5.08
N GLN A 818 -11.27 7.87 -4.83
CA GLN A 818 -10.25 7.19 -4.07
C GLN A 818 -9.87 5.84 -4.70
N VAL A 819 -8.57 5.56 -4.76
CA VAL A 819 -8.03 4.25 -5.11
C VAL A 819 -7.28 3.70 -3.91
N GLY A 820 -7.59 2.48 -3.49
CA GLY A 820 -6.89 1.86 -2.37
C GLY A 820 -7.32 0.43 -2.08
N GLN A 821 -6.65 -0.19 -1.10
CA GLN A 821 -7.02 -1.52 -0.64
C GLN A 821 -8.31 -1.49 0.20
N ALA A 822 -9.11 -2.52 0.04
CA ALA A 822 -10.26 -2.85 0.85
C ALA A 822 -10.16 -4.32 1.29
N PHE A 823 -10.77 -4.64 2.43
CA PHE A 823 -10.56 -5.90 3.13
C PHE A 823 -11.90 -6.54 3.47
N ARG A 824 -12.09 -7.79 3.05
CA ARG A 824 -13.28 -8.60 3.39
C ARG A 824 -12.82 -9.97 3.84
N ASN A 825 -13.07 -10.33 5.09
CA ASN A 825 -12.69 -11.61 5.69
C ASN A 825 -13.57 -12.76 5.19
N GLU A 826 -13.55 -13.01 3.88
CA GLU A 826 -14.37 -13.99 3.18
C GLU A 826 -14.29 -15.38 3.84
N ILE A 827 -15.47 -15.99 4.01
CA ILE A 827 -15.64 -17.29 4.67
C ILE A 827 -14.91 -18.38 3.88
N SER A 828 -15.21 -18.49 2.58
CA SER A 828 -14.59 -19.48 1.69
C SER A 828 -14.23 -18.82 0.34
N PRO A 829 -13.11 -18.08 0.27
CA PRO A 829 -12.67 -17.48 -0.99
C PRO A 829 -12.23 -18.58 -1.95
N ARG A 830 -13.12 -18.88 -2.90
CA ARG A 830 -12.93 -19.79 -4.03
C ARG A 830 -13.04 -18.92 -5.29
N GLN A 831 -12.40 -19.29 -6.41
CA GLN A 831 -12.40 -18.55 -7.70
C GLN A 831 -11.27 -17.52 -7.93
N GLY A 832 -10.07 -17.75 -7.38
CA GLY A 832 -8.91 -16.93 -7.74
C GLY A 832 -9.07 -15.45 -7.35
N LEU A 833 -8.73 -14.55 -8.27
CA LEU A 833 -8.83 -13.10 -8.07
C LEU A 833 -10.27 -12.57 -8.00
N LEU A 834 -11.29 -13.38 -8.31
CA LEU A 834 -12.69 -12.93 -8.33
C LEU A 834 -13.29 -12.77 -6.93
N ARG A 835 -12.79 -13.55 -5.95
CA ARG A 835 -13.22 -13.51 -4.55
C ARG A 835 -12.03 -13.67 -3.63
N VAL A 836 -11.56 -12.54 -3.14
CA VAL A 836 -10.33 -12.39 -2.35
C VAL A 836 -10.61 -11.63 -1.06
N ARG A 837 -9.69 -11.74 -0.11
CA ARG A 837 -9.78 -11.09 1.21
C ARG A 837 -9.21 -9.69 1.25
N GLU A 838 -8.32 -9.39 0.31
CA GLU A 838 -7.73 -8.09 0.09
C GLU A 838 -7.76 -7.80 -1.40
N PHE A 839 -8.27 -6.63 -1.77
CA PHE A 839 -8.36 -6.21 -3.16
C PHE A 839 -8.36 -4.70 -3.28
N THR A 840 -7.93 -4.23 -4.44
CA THR A 840 -7.93 -2.81 -4.77
C THR A 840 -9.28 -2.41 -5.33
N LEU A 841 -9.87 -1.39 -4.71
CA LEU A 841 -11.01 -0.66 -5.22
C LEU A 841 -10.57 0.67 -5.81
N ALA A 842 -11.30 1.12 -6.81
CA ALA A 842 -11.33 2.51 -7.24
C ALA A 842 -12.79 2.95 -7.13
N GLU A 843 -13.09 3.95 -6.31
CA GLU A 843 -14.47 4.41 -6.05
C GLU A 843 -14.58 5.90 -6.31
N ILE A 844 -15.75 6.32 -6.76
CA ILE A 844 -16.08 7.71 -7.07
C ILE A 844 -17.36 8.04 -6.31
N GLU A 845 -17.35 9.09 -5.51
CA GLU A 845 -18.56 9.67 -4.92
C GLU A 845 -18.90 10.95 -5.65
N HIS A 846 -19.91 10.91 -6.51
CA HIS A 846 -20.38 12.07 -7.25
C HIS A 846 -21.57 12.73 -6.51
N PHE A 847 -21.29 13.85 -5.84
CA PHE A 847 -22.25 14.62 -5.06
C PHE A 847 -23.06 15.55 -5.97
N VAL A 848 -24.39 15.45 -5.87
CA VAL A 848 -25.34 16.23 -6.70
C VAL A 848 -26.48 16.82 -5.85
N ASP A 849 -27.19 17.80 -6.40
CA ASP A 849 -28.45 18.25 -5.80
C ASP A 849 -29.51 17.14 -5.93
N PRO A 850 -30.16 16.70 -4.84
CA PRO A 850 -31.22 15.70 -4.93
C PRO A 850 -32.41 16.13 -5.81
N GLU A 851 -32.62 17.44 -6.02
CA GLU A 851 -33.67 17.98 -6.89
C GLU A 851 -33.23 18.14 -8.36
N ASP A 852 -31.92 18.08 -8.66
CA ASP A 852 -31.37 18.17 -10.02
C ASP A 852 -30.24 17.15 -10.23
N LYS A 853 -30.61 16.02 -10.84
CA LYS A 853 -29.69 14.93 -11.22
C LYS A 853 -29.44 14.90 -12.75
N SER A 854 -29.51 16.06 -13.41
CA SER A 854 -29.07 16.20 -14.79
C SER A 854 -27.53 16.14 -14.89
N HIS A 855 -27.00 15.75 -16.06
CA HIS A 855 -25.55 15.72 -16.26
C HIS A 855 -25.15 16.40 -17.57
N PRO A 856 -24.34 17.48 -17.55
CA PRO A 856 -24.08 18.31 -18.74
C PRO A 856 -23.38 17.55 -19.87
N LYS A 857 -22.61 16.50 -19.55
CA LYS A 857 -21.92 15.63 -20.52
C LYS A 857 -22.68 14.35 -20.88
N PHE A 858 -23.93 14.18 -20.44
CA PHE A 858 -24.71 12.98 -20.78
C PHE A 858 -24.86 12.78 -22.30
N VAL A 859 -24.97 13.89 -23.03
CA VAL A 859 -25.03 13.91 -24.50
C VAL A 859 -23.86 13.18 -25.18
N ASP A 860 -22.68 13.16 -24.55
CA ASP A 860 -21.47 12.53 -25.11
C ASP A 860 -21.57 10.99 -25.11
N VAL A 861 -22.45 10.43 -24.27
CA VAL A 861 -22.63 8.97 -24.12
C VAL A 861 -24.04 8.50 -24.47
N ALA A 862 -25.01 9.41 -24.64
CA ALA A 862 -26.42 9.07 -24.87
C ALA A 862 -26.65 8.15 -26.10
N ASN A 863 -25.80 8.23 -27.11
CA ASN A 863 -25.91 7.41 -28.33
C ASN A 863 -25.24 6.03 -28.23
N LEU A 864 -24.64 5.69 -27.07
CA LEU A 864 -24.05 4.37 -26.88
C LEU A 864 -25.14 3.30 -26.83
N GLU A 865 -24.88 2.19 -27.52
CA GLU A 865 -25.75 1.02 -27.58
C GLU A 865 -24.98 -0.22 -27.09
N PHE A 866 -25.52 -0.90 -26.09
CA PHE A 866 -24.90 -2.10 -25.49
C PHE A 866 -25.93 -2.93 -24.71
N LEU A 867 -25.50 -4.11 -24.26
CA LEU A 867 -26.35 -5.05 -23.52
C LEU A 867 -26.75 -4.49 -22.15
N MET A 868 -28.03 -4.30 -21.93
CA MET A 868 -28.64 -3.94 -20.66
C MET A 868 -29.63 -5.02 -20.21
N PHE A 869 -29.75 -5.20 -18.89
CA PHE A 869 -30.67 -6.15 -18.29
C PHE A 869 -31.53 -5.47 -17.20
N PRO A 870 -32.57 -4.71 -17.61
CA PRO A 870 -33.48 -4.04 -16.69
C PRO A 870 -34.24 -5.01 -15.77
N ARG A 871 -34.72 -4.52 -14.62
CA ARG A 871 -35.54 -5.30 -13.66
C ARG A 871 -36.70 -6.02 -14.30
N GLU A 872 -37.43 -5.34 -15.20
CA GLU A 872 -38.61 -5.90 -15.86
C GLU A 872 -38.28 -7.13 -16.72
N GLU A 873 -37.14 -7.10 -17.41
CA GLU A 873 -36.68 -8.21 -18.25
C GLU A 873 -36.20 -9.38 -17.39
N GLN A 874 -35.54 -9.11 -16.26
CA GLN A 874 -35.13 -10.11 -15.27
C GLN A 874 -36.34 -10.84 -14.68
N LEU A 875 -37.33 -10.09 -14.18
CA LEU A 875 -38.55 -10.65 -13.60
C LEU A 875 -39.40 -11.41 -14.62
N ALA A 876 -39.34 -11.01 -15.89
CA ALA A 876 -39.98 -11.72 -16.99
C ALA A 876 -39.23 -12.99 -17.45
N GLY A 877 -38.08 -13.31 -16.84
CA GLY A 877 -37.24 -14.45 -17.22
C GLY A 877 -36.63 -14.35 -18.61
N LYS A 878 -36.45 -13.12 -19.13
CA LYS A 878 -35.88 -12.83 -20.45
C LYS A 878 -34.36 -12.64 -20.34
N SER A 879 -33.69 -12.54 -21.49
CA SER A 879 -32.27 -12.22 -21.57
C SER A 879 -32.03 -10.71 -21.64
N ALA A 880 -30.80 -10.29 -21.33
CA ALA A 880 -30.31 -8.95 -21.64
C ALA A 880 -30.49 -8.60 -23.13
N LYS A 881 -30.68 -7.32 -23.44
CA LYS A 881 -30.92 -6.81 -24.80
C LYS A 881 -30.03 -5.62 -25.09
N SER A 882 -29.68 -5.43 -26.36
CA SER A 882 -29.03 -4.22 -26.84
C SER A 882 -29.99 -3.04 -26.71
N MET A 883 -29.60 -1.99 -26.01
CA MET A 883 -30.43 -0.80 -25.77
C MET A 883 -29.59 0.46 -25.91
N VAL A 884 -30.19 1.53 -26.44
CA VAL A 884 -29.57 2.86 -26.56
C VAL A 884 -29.71 3.59 -25.22
N LEU A 885 -28.59 4.06 -24.66
CA LEU A 885 -28.51 4.66 -23.33
C LEU A 885 -29.41 5.91 -23.16
N GLY A 886 -29.45 6.79 -24.15
CA GLY A 886 -30.30 7.97 -24.14
C GLY A 886 -31.79 7.62 -24.08
N GLU A 887 -32.20 6.57 -24.80
CA GLU A 887 -33.58 6.13 -24.78
C GLU A 887 -33.97 5.50 -23.44
N THR A 888 -33.09 4.72 -22.82
CA THR A 888 -33.38 4.06 -21.53
C THR A 888 -33.49 5.07 -20.39
N VAL A 889 -32.68 6.13 -20.40
CA VAL A 889 -32.85 7.27 -19.48
C VAL A 889 -34.16 8.01 -19.76
N SER A 890 -34.47 8.32 -21.02
CA SER A 890 -35.71 9.05 -21.38
C SER A 890 -37.00 8.30 -21.01
N LYS A 891 -36.95 6.96 -21.01
CA LYS A 891 -38.05 6.07 -20.60
C LYS A 891 -38.17 5.90 -19.09
N GLY A 892 -37.21 6.41 -18.31
CA GLY A 892 -37.15 6.26 -16.85
C GLY A 892 -36.70 4.88 -16.38
N THR A 893 -36.19 4.02 -17.26
CA THR A 893 -35.63 2.71 -16.88
C THR A 893 -34.33 2.89 -16.08
N ILE A 894 -33.48 3.82 -16.52
CA ILE A 894 -32.38 4.38 -15.73
C ILE A 894 -32.88 5.69 -15.14
N ASN A 895 -32.76 5.84 -13.83
CA ASN A 895 -33.46 6.88 -13.07
C ASN A 895 -33.13 8.33 -13.49
N ASN A 896 -31.88 8.63 -13.85
CA ASN A 896 -31.45 9.99 -14.18
C ASN A 896 -30.23 10.02 -15.12
N GLU A 897 -29.95 11.21 -15.67
CA GLU A 897 -28.83 11.44 -16.62
C GLU A 897 -27.46 11.23 -15.98
N THR A 898 -27.27 11.57 -14.70
CA THR A 898 -26.00 11.36 -14.00
C THR A 898 -25.65 9.88 -13.87
N LEU A 899 -26.64 9.06 -13.46
CA LEU A 899 -26.48 7.61 -13.41
C LEU A 899 -26.21 7.04 -14.81
N GLY A 900 -26.97 7.49 -15.81
CA GLY A 900 -26.75 7.13 -17.21
C GLY A 900 -25.35 7.52 -17.71
N TYR A 901 -24.86 8.71 -17.34
CA TYR A 901 -23.54 9.18 -17.72
C TYR A 901 -22.44 8.23 -17.23
N PHE A 902 -22.46 7.88 -15.94
CA PHE A 902 -21.47 6.96 -15.38
C PHE A 902 -21.59 5.55 -15.96
N ILE A 903 -22.78 5.03 -16.23
CA ILE A 903 -22.98 3.77 -16.97
C ILE A 903 -22.25 3.82 -18.33
N GLY A 904 -22.48 4.89 -19.12
CA GLY A 904 -21.82 5.08 -20.41
C GLY A 904 -20.30 5.20 -20.31
N ARG A 905 -19.80 5.94 -19.30
CA ARG A 905 -18.36 6.08 -19.06
C ARG A 905 -17.70 4.78 -18.61
N VAL A 906 -18.37 3.96 -17.80
CA VAL A 906 -17.91 2.63 -17.40
C VAL A 906 -17.84 1.69 -18.60
N TYR A 907 -18.85 1.70 -19.48
CA TYR A 907 -18.81 0.94 -20.73
C TYR A 907 -17.60 1.31 -21.58
N LEU A 908 -17.36 2.62 -21.78
CA LEU A 908 -16.20 3.10 -22.55
C LEU A 908 -14.87 2.71 -21.90
N PHE A 909 -14.77 2.76 -20.57
CA PHE A 909 -13.58 2.36 -19.83
C PHE A 909 -13.27 0.88 -20.04
N LEU A 910 -14.22 -0.01 -19.74
CA LEU A 910 -14.02 -1.47 -19.82
C LEU A 910 -13.70 -1.92 -21.25
N THR A 911 -14.41 -1.38 -22.24
CA THR A 911 -14.17 -1.75 -23.64
C THR A 911 -12.82 -1.25 -24.17
N ARG A 912 -12.34 -0.08 -23.71
CA ARG A 912 -11.01 0.44 -24.06
C ARG A 912 -9.87 -0.32 -23.38
N LEU A 913 -10.09 -0.91 -22.20
CA LEU A 913 -9.13 -1.84 -21.58
C LEU A 913 -8.93 -3.10 -22.43
N GLY A 914 -9.92 -3.48 -23.23
CA GLY A 914 -9.93 -4.69 -24.05
C GLY A 914 -10.96 -5.74 -23.61
N ILE A 915 -11.92 -5.39 -22.73
CA ILE A 915 -13.05 -6.26 -22.42
C ILE A 915 -13.95 -6.40 -23.66
N ASP A 916 -14.26 -7.65 -24.04
CA ASP A 916 -15.19 -7.94 -25.12
C ASP A 916 -16.58 -7.34 -24.86
N LYS A 917 -17.12 -6.65 -25.87
CA LYS A 917 -18.40 -5.95 -25.83
C LYS A 917 -19.57 -6.92 -25.74
N ASP A 918 -19.43 -8.09 -26.36
CA ASP A 918 -20.48 -9.10 -26.40
C ASP A 918 -20.60 -9.86 -25.06
N SER A 919 -19.54 -9.82 -24.25
CA SER A 919 -19.44 -10.41 -22.91
C SER A 919 -19.48 -9.35 -21.79
N LEU A 920 -20.03 -8.17 -22.08
CA LEU A 920 -20.24 -7.08 -21.12
C LEU A 920 -21.71 -6.67 -21.12
N ARG A 921 -22.35 -6.67 -19.95
CA ARG A 921 -23.73 -6.19 -19.78
C ARG A 921 -23.87 -5.30 -18.55
N PHE A 922 -24.95 -4.51 -18.52
CA PHE A 922 -25.33 -3.71 -17.36
C PHE A 922 -26.63 -4.26 -16.77
N ARG A 923 -26.59 -4.83 -15.56
CA ARG A 923 -27.73 -5.44 -14.88
C ARG A 923 -28.26 -4.52 -13.80
N GLN A 924 -29.56 -4.23 -13.82
CA GLN A 924 -30.20 -3.44 -12.77
C GLN A 924 -30.48 -4.33 -11.54
N HIS A 925 -30.22 -3.87 -10.33
CA HIS A 925 -30.56 -4.62 -9.10
C HIS A 925 -32.07 -4.83 -8.98
N LEU A 926 -32.52 -5.98 -8.50
CA LEU A 926 -33.94 -6.21 -8.16
C LEU A 926 -34.34 -5.48 -6.85
N PRO A 927 -35.63 -5.21 -6.60
CA PRO A 927 -36.07 -4.49 -5.39
C PRO A 927 -35.62 -5.09 -4.06
N ASN A 928 -35.39 -6.41 -4.01
CA ASN A 928 -34.88 -7.14 -2.85
C ASN A 928 -33.35 -7.11 -2.71
N GLU A 929 -32.62 -6.92 -3.81
CA GLU A 929 -31.15 -6.75 -3.83
C GLU A 929 -30.73 -5.30 -3.53
N MET A 930 -31.64 -4.34 -3.78
CA MET A 930 -31.40 -2.93 -3.53
C MET A 930 -31.09 -2.68 -2.06
N ALA A 931 -29.97 -2.00 -1.79
CA ALA A 931 -29.74 -1.45 -0.47
C ALA A 931 -30.92 -0.55 -0.07
N HIS A 932 -31.39 -0.68 1.17
CA HIS A 932 -32.54 0.06 1.71
C HIS A 932 -32.53 1.59 1.53
N TYR A 933 -31.37 2.18 1.20
CA TYR A 933 -31.18 3.61 0.94
C TYR A 933 -30.97 3.98 -0.54
N ALA A 934 -30.77 3.00 -1.43
CA ALA A 934 -30.45 3.26 -2.82
C ALA A 934 -31.73 3.52 -3.64
N ALA A 935 -31.69 4.53 -4.52
CA ALA A 935 -32.81 4.87 -5.40
C ALA A 935 -32.82 4.03 -6.68
N ASP A 936 -31.64 3.76 -7.24
CA ASP A 936 -31.43 2.87 -8.39
C ASP A 936 -30.01 2.31 -8.32
N CYS A 937 -29.77 1.14 -8.89
CA CYS A 937 -28.44 0.51 -8.90
C CYS A 937 -28.26 -0.39 -10.12
N TRP A 938 -27.10 -0.25 -10.77
CA TRP A 938 -26.73 -0.99 -11.97
C TRP A 938 -25.32 -1.56 -11.85
N ASP A 939 -25.16 -2.84 -12.14
CA ASP A 939 -23.87 -3.53 -12.14
C ASP A 939 -23.38 -3.69 -13.57
N ALA A 940 -22.14 -3.28 -13.85
CA ALA A 940 -21.41 -3.75 -15.02
C ALA A 940 -20.89 -5.17 -14.74
N GLU A 941 -21.49 -6.14 -15.40
CA GLU A 941 -21.14 -7.55 -15.30
C GLU A 941 -20.36 -7.99 -16.54
N ILE A 942 -19.25 -8.69 -16.32
CA ILE A 942 -18.42 -9.27 -17.38
C ILE A 942 -18.58 -10.79 -17.34
N GLU A 943 -18.91 -11.40 -18.48
CA GLU A 943 -19.02 -12.86 -18.59
C GLU A 943 -17.64 -13.48 -18.70
N CYS A 944 -17.28 -14.36 -17.76
CA CYS A 944 -16.04 -15.12 -17.77
C CYS A 944 -16.32 -16.63 -17.68
N SER A 945 -15.29 -17.45 -17.53
CA SER A 945 -15.43 -18.91 -17.37
C SER A 945 -16.27 -19.30 -16.14
N TYR A 946 -16.38 -18.43 -15.13
CA TYR A 946 -17.23 -18.58 -13.95
C TYR A 946 -18.67 -18.03 -14.12
N GLY A 947 -19.00 -17.48 -15.29
CA GLY A 947 -20.28 -16.83 -15.58
C GLY A 947 -20.20 -15.30 -15.50
N TRP A 948 -21.36 -14.65 -15.37
CA TRP A 948 -21.45 -13.19 -15.23
C TRP A 948 -20.95 -12.77 -13.85
N ILE A 949 -19.93 -11.91 -13.83
CA ILE A 949 -19.32 -11.40 -12.60
C ILE A 949 -19.47 -9.89 -12.57
N GLU A 950 -20.08 -9.38 -11.50
CA GLU A 950 -20.10 -7.96 -11.17
C GLU A 950 -18.66 -7.43 -11.02
N CYS A 951 -18.29 -6.49 -11.87
CA CYS A 951 -16.97 -5.87 -11.87
C CYS A 951 -17.01 -4.39 -11.49
N VAL A 952 -18.15 -3.72 -11.72
CA VAL A 952 -18.38 -2.33 -11.30
C VAL A 952 -19.82 -2.19 -10.82
N GLY A 953 -20.03 -1.80 -9.57
CA GLY A 953 -21.34 -1.39 -9.06
C GLY A 953 -21.56 0.10 -9.32
N ILE A 954 -22.76 0.50 -9.75
CA ILE A 954 -23.11 1.90 -10.03
C ILE A 954 -24.42 2.23 -9.32
N ALA A 955 -24.31 2.79 -8.13
CA ALA A 955 -25.44 3.01 -7.22
C ALA A 955 -25.82 4.49 -7.10
N ASP A 956 -27.12 4.79 -7.03
CA ASP A 956 -27.64 6.06 -6.53
C ASP A 956 -27.95 5.89 -5.03
N ARG A 957 -27.00 6.24 -4.17
CA ARG A 957 -27.07 6.03 -2.71
C ARG A 957 -27.94 7.05 -1.98
N SER A 958 -28.61 7.94 -2.73
CA SER A 958 -29.34 9.08 -2.19
C SER A 958 -28.48 9.88 -1.20
N ALA A 959 -29.04 10.34 -0.08
CA ALA A 959 -28.35 11.18 0.92
C ALA A 959 -27.92 10.39 2.18
N TYR A 960 -28.04 9.07 2.16
CA TYR A 960 -27.97 8.24 3.37
C TYR A 960 -26.65 8.36 4.14
N ASP A 961 -25.50 8.20 3.47
CA ASP A 961 -24.20 8.17 4.17
C ASP A 961 -23.89 9.49 4.88
N LEU A 962 -24.13 10.62 4.21
CA LEU A 962 -23.93 11.94 4.80
C LEU A 962 -24.91 12.19 5.96
N GLN A 963 -26.15 11.73 5.87
CA GLN A 963 -27.13 11.82 6.95
C GLN A 963 -26.72 10.97 8.15
N ALA A 964 -26.38 9.70 7.93
CA ALA A 964 -25.97 8.77 8.98
C ALA A 964 -24.74 9.28 9.74
N HIS A 965 -23.73 9.79 9.03
CA HIS A 965 -22.58 10.42 9.66
C HIS A 965 -22.93 11.72 10.37
N SER A 966 -23.81 12.55 9.80
CA SER A 966 -24.23 13.80 10.45
C SER A 966 -24.94 13.54 11.78
N GLU A 967 -25.89 12.60 11.79
CA GLU A 967 -26.63 12.19 12.97
C GLU A 967 -25.71 11.60 14.05
N LYS A 968 -24.74 10.76 13.65
CA LYS A 968 -23.86 10.08 14.60
C LYS A 968 -22.75 10.98 15.15
N SER A 969 -22.19 11.86 14.34
CA SER A 969 -21.08 12.75 14.73
C SER A 969 -21.55 14.06 15.37
N GLY A 970 -22.76 14.52 15.02
CA GLY A 970 -23.25 15.86 15.35
C GLY A 970 -22.73 16.97 14.43
N VAL A 971 -21.93 16.63 13.41
CA VAL A 971 -21.42 17.58 12.40
C VAL A 971 -22.36 17.58 11.20
N ARG A 972 -22.80 18.76 10.72
CA ARG A 972 -23.72 18.83 9.57
C ARG A 972 -22.97 18.70 8.25
N LEU A 973 -23.16 17.58 7.54
CA LEU A 973 -22.62 17.35 6.20
C LEU A 973 -23.66 17.75 5.14
N VAL A 974 -23.71 19.05 4.84
CA VAL A 974 -24.71 19.67 3.95
C VAL A 974 -24.07 20.59 2.93
N ALA A 975 -24.75 20.83 1.82
CA ALA A 975 -24.36 21.80 0.79
C ALA A 975 -25.35 22.96 0.68
N ASN A 976 -24.92 24.03 0.02
CA ASN A 976 -25.69 25.24 -0.20
C ASN A 976 -26.06 25.37 -1.69
N GLY A 977 -27.33 25.21 -2.03
CA GLY A 977 -27.87 25.53 -3.36
C GLY A 977 -28.31 26.99 -3.44
N LYS A 978 -27.93 27.74 -4.48
CA LYS A 978 -28.46 29.10 -4.68
C LYS A 978 -29.85 29.03 -5.30
N PHE A 979 -30.80 29.81 -4.78
CA PHE A 979 -32.05 30.00 -5.50
C PHE A 979 -31.80 30.88 -6.73
N SER A 980 -32.53 30.61 -7.82
CA SER A 980 -32.55 31.49 -9.00
C SER A 980 -33.09 32.89 -8.65
N GLU A 981 -34.05 32.96 -7.72
CA GLU A 981 -34.56 34.20 -7.12
C GLU A 981 -34.69 34.02 -5.58
N PRO A 982 -34.38 35.05 -4.76
CA PRO A 982 -34.48 34.95 -3.31
C PRO A 982 -35.91 34.62 -2.86
N ARG A 983 -36.08 33.60 -2.01
CA ARG A 983 -37.38 33.22 -1.46
C ARG A 983 -37.64 33.99 -0.16
N GLU A 984 -38.82 34.56 0.01
CA GLU A 984 -39.26 35.11 1.31
C GLU A 984 -39.84 33.98 2.17
N VAL A 985 -39.20 33.68 3.29
CA VAL A 985 -39.66 32.69 4.27
C VAL A 985 -39.91 33.37 5.62
N GLU A 986 -41.00 33.01 6.28
CA GLU A 986 -41.27 33.39 7.66
C GLU A 986 -40.51 32.44 8.59
N LYS A 987 -39.51 32.95 9.30
CA LYS A 987 -38.67 32.16 10.20
C LYS A 987 -38.83 32.64 11.63
N LEU A 988 -38.91 31.70 12.56
CA LEU A 988 -38.94 32.00 13.98
C LEU A 988 -37.55 32.44 14.45
N VAL A 989 -37.44 33.67 14.95
CA VAL A 989 -36.19 34.27 15.43
C VAL A 989 -36.25 34.39 16.94
N ILE A 990 -35.28 33.74 17.60
CA ILE A 990 -35.04 33.83 19.04
C ILE A 990 -33.88 34.83 19.22
N THR A 991 -34.13 35.95 19.88
CA THR A 991 -33.13 36.97 20.15
C THR A 991 -32.91 37.09 21.65
N PRO A 992 -31.83 36.49 22.19
CA PRO A 992 -31.45 36.63 23.60
C PRO A 992 -30.96 38.06 23.89
N SER A 993 -31.49 38.69 24.92
CA SER A 993 -31.01 39.99 25.40
C SER A 993 -29.72 39.82 26.18
N LYS A 994 -28.58 40.05 25.52
CA LYS A 994 -27.26 39.86 26.13
C LYS A 994 -27.11 40.64 27.43
N THR A 995 -27.56 41.89 27.47
CA THR A 995 -27.46 42.75 28.66
C THR A 995 -28.26 42.20 29.85
N GLU A 996 -29.51 41.76 29.62
CA GLU A 996 -30.37 41.24 30.68
C GLU A 996 -29.91 39.85 31.16
N LEU A 997 -29.45 39.00 30.23
CA LEU A 997 -28.91 37.68 30.56
C LEU A 997 -27.58 37.76 31.31
N ASP A 998 -26.72 38.74 31.00
CA ASP A 998 -25.47 38.96 31.74
C ASP A 998 -25.74 39.44 33.17
N LEU A 999 -26.71 40.35 33.35
CA LEU A 999 -27.15 40.82 34.66
C LEU A 999 -27.74 39.69 35.52
N ALA A 1000 -28.50 38.77 34.91
CA ALA A 1000 -29.16 37.67 35.60
C ALA A 1000 -28.27 36.45 35.87
N PHE A 1001 -27.32 36.16 34.98
CA PHE A 1001 -26.56 34.90 34.97
C PHE A 1001 -25.04 35.10 34.90
N LYS A 1002 -24.51 36.13 35.59
CA LYS A 1002 -23.07 36.46 35.67
C LYS A 1002 -22.17 35.21 35.67
N GLY A 1003 -21.34 35.07 34.64
CA GLY A 1003 -20.41 33.95 34.44
C GLY A 1003 -20.97 32.74 33.67
N ASN A 1004 -22.29 32.58 33.57
CA ASN A 1004 -22.97 31.45 32.89
C ASN A 1004 -23.78 31.87 31.65
N GLN A 1005 -23.83 33.17 31.33
CA GLN A 1005 -24.60 33.74 30.22
C GLN A 1005 -24.40 33.02 28.89
N ARG A 1006 -23.14 32.73 28.52
CA ARG A 1006 -22.80 32.08 27.24
C ARG A 1006 -23.54 30.75 27.06
N MET A 1007 -23.59 29.94 28.10
CA MET A 1007 -24.22 28.62 28.08
C MET A 1007 -25.75 28.72 27.98
N VAL A 1008 -26.35 29.76 28.57
CA VAL A 1008 -27.79 30.05 28.48
C VAL A 1008 -28.15 30.56 27.08
N VAL A 1009 -27.33 31.42 26.48
CA VAL A 1009 -27.50 31.92 25.11
C VAL A 1009 -27.40 30.78 24.10
N GLU A 1010 -26.35 29.95 24.20
CA GLU A 1010 -26.18 28.77 23.33
C GLU A 1010 -27.37 27.79 23.45
N ALA A 1011 -27.90 27.59 24.66
CA ALA A 1011 -29.08 26.75 24.86
C ALA A 1011 -30.37 27.37 24.26
N LEU A 1012 -30.56 28.68 24.40
CA LEU A 1012 -31.69 29.41 23.80
C LEU A 1012 -31.65 29.37 22.27
N GLU A 1013 -30.48 29.55 21.67
CA GLU A 1013 -30.28 29.51 20.22
C GLU A 1013 -30.43 28.10 19.65
N ALA A 1014 -30.27 27.06 20.48
CA ALA A 1014 -30.41 25.65 20.09
C ALA A 1014 -31.85 25.11 20.20
N MET A 1015 -32.83 25.90 20.68
CA MET A 1015 -34.22 25.45 20.83
C MET A 1015 -34.87 25.13 19.47
N SER A 1016 -35.68 24.05 19.42
CA SER A 1016 -36.52 23.77 18.27
C SER A 1016 -37.66 24.79 18.15
N GLU A 1017 -38.22 24.99 16.94
CA GLU A 1017 -39.36 25.91 16.73
C GLU A 1017 -40.54 25.61 17.67
N LYS A 1018 -40.83 24.32 17.91
CA LYS A 1018 -41.92 23.90 18.79
C LYS A 1018 -41.66 24.27 20.25
N GLU A 1019 -40.42 24.16 20.72
CA GLU A 1019 -40.03 24.56 22.08
C GLU A 1019 -40.04 26.08 22.22
N ALA A 1020 -39.53 26.80 21.23
CA ALA A 1020 -39.51 28.25 21.23
C ALA A 1020 -40.92 28.86 21.18
N LEU A 1021 -41.85 28.26 20.42
CA LEU A 1021 -43.27 28.68 20.43
C LEU A 1021 -43.93 28.44 21.79
N LYS A 1022 -43.69 27.27 22.41
CA LYS A 1022 -44.19 26.99 23.77
C LYS A 1022 -43.60 27.96 24.80
N MET A 1023 -42.30 28.26 24.69
CA MET A 1023 -41.64 29.23 25.56
C MET A 1023 -42.24 30.63 25.37
N LYS A 1024 -42.49 31.02 24.12
CA LYS A 1024 -43.14 32.30 23.79
C LYS A 1024 -44.53 32.40 24.43
N GLU A 1025 -45.36 31.37 24.28
CA GLU A 1025 -46.69 31.33 24.92
C GLU A 1025 -46.58 31.48 26.44
N ALA A 1026 -45.64 30.77 27.08
CA ALA A 1026 -45.42 30.86 28.53
C ALA A 1026 -44.93 32.26 28.97
N LEU A 1027 -44.01 32.86 28.22
CA LEU A 1027 -43.49 34.21 28.47
C LEU A 1027 -44.56 35.29 28.22
N ASP A 1028 -45.47 35.08 27.27
CA ASP A 1028 -46.56 35.99 26.98
C ASP A 1028 -47.69 35.92 28.02
N ASP A 1029 -47.98 34.73 28.55
CA ASP A 1029 -49.00 34.51 29.58
C ASP A 1029 -48.52 34.92 30.98
N LYS A 1030 -47.35 34.42 31.41
CA LYS A 1030 -46.87 34.54 32.80
C LYS A 1030 -45.73 35.54 32.99
N GLY A 1031 -45.09 35.99 31.91
CA GLY A 1031 -43.92 36.88 31.96
C GLY A 1031 -42.60 36.20 32.32
N GLU A 1032 -42.63 34.92 32.69
CA GLU A 1032 -41.46 34.11 33.05
C GLU A 1032 -41.68 32.61 32.78
N VAL A 1033 -40.59 31.87 32.59
CA VAL A 1033 -40.60 30.43 32.27
C VAL A 1033 -39.34 29.76 32.78
N ASP A 1034 -39.48 28.56 33.34
CA ASP A 1034 -38.34 27.71 33.69
C ASP A 1034 -37.76 27.06 32.41
N PHE A 1035 -36.46 27.26 32.21
CA PHE A 1035 -35.74 26.77 31.05
C PHE A 1035 -34.58 25.86 31.46
N GLN A 1036 -34.61 24.61 31.02
CA GLN A 1036 -33.57 23.64 31.34
C GLN A 1036 -32.31 23.90 30.50
N VAL A 1037 -31.20 24.25 31.14
CA VAL A 1037 -29.90 24.42 30.48
C VAL A 1037 -29.02 23.21 30.82
N TYR A 1038 -29.00 22.23 29.92
CA TYR A 1038 -28.32 20.95 30.14
C TYR A 1038 -26.82 21.09 30.38
N THR A 1039 -26.17 22.06 29.71
CA THR A 1039 -24.75 22.37 29.92
C THR A 1039 -24.46 22.89 31.33
N LEU A 1040 -25.45 23.50 32.00
CA LEU A 1040 -25.36 23.95 33.40
C LEU A 1040 -25.91 22.92 34.40
N GLY A 1041 -26.50 21.81 33.92
CA GLY A 1041 -27.11 20.77 34.76
C GLY A 1041 -28.31 21.24 35.60
N LYS A 1042 -28.91 22.40 35.31
CA LYS A 1042 -30.00 22.98 36.11
C LYS A 1042 -31.01 23.75 35.25
N SER A 1043 -32.21 23.95 35.79
CA SER A 1043 -33.20 24.86 35.22
C SER A 1043 -32.91 26.30 35.65
N VAL A 1044 -33.10 27.25 34.74
CA VAL A 1044 -32.96 28.69 34.97
C VAL A 1044 -34.26 29.40 34.65
N LEU A 1045 -34.63 30.39 35.47
CA LEU A 1045 -35.84 31.17 35.27
C LEU A 1045 -35.58 32.29 34.26
N LEU A 1046 -36.22 32.23 33.09
CA LEU A 1046 -36.15 33.25 32.05
C LEU A 1046 -37.34 34.19 32.14
N LYS A 1047 -37.08 35.50 32.05
CA LYS A 1047 -38.12 36.54 32.03
C LYS A 1047 -38.34 37.06 30.61
N LYS A 1048 -39.50 37.67 30.38
CA LYS A 1048 -39.90 38.21 29.06
C LYS A 1048 -38.91 39.22 28.45
N ASN A 1049 -38.19 39.98 29.27
CA ASN A 1049 -37.17 40.92 28.80
C ASN A 1049 -35.82 40.27 28.45
N MET A 1050 -35.63 38.98 28.77
CA MET A 1050 -34.37 38.26 28.55
C MET A 1050 -34.30 37.59 27.17
N VAL A 1051 -35.43 37.31 26.54
CA VAL A 1051 -35.47 36.68 25.21
C VAL A 1051 -36.71 37.13 24.44
N SER A 1052 -36.51 37.56 23.19
CA SER A 1052 -37.59 37.89 22.26
C SER A 1052 -37.77 36.75 21.25
N ILE A 1053 -39.00 36.28 21.07
CA ILE A 1053 -39.33 35.21 20.12
C ILE A 1053 -40.39 35.74 19.14
N SER A 1054 -40.01 35.90 17.86
CA SER A 1054 -40.90 36.49 16.85
C SER A 1054 -40.77 35.80 15.49
N MET A 1055 -41.82 35.89 14.66
CA MET A 1055 -41.77 35.44 13.26
C MET A 1055 -41.31 36.61 12.41
N GLU A 1056 -40.16 36.45 11.74
CA GLU A 1056 -39.59 37.47 10.86
C GLU A 1056 -39.60 36.97 9.41
N ARG A 1057 -39.96 37.83 8.46
CA ARG A 1057 -39.77 37.55 7.02
C ARG A 1057 -38.31 37.76 6.66
N LYS A 1058 -37.63 36.68 6.29
CA LYS A 1058 -36.25 36.72 5.79
C LYS A 1058 -36.21 36.28 4.33
N LYS A 1059 -35.43 37.02 3.54
CA LYS A 1059 -35.06 36.61 2.19
C LYS A 1059 -33.95 35.57 2.28
N GLU A 1060 -34.27 34.32 2.00
CA GLU A 1060 -33.28 33.27 1.85
C GLU A 1060 -32.79 33.27 0.39
N HIS A 1061 -31.48 33.46 0.24
CA HIS A 1061 -30.79 33.44 -1.05
C HIS A 1061 -30.28 32.03 -1.40
N GLN A 1062 -30.29 31.11 -0.43
CA GLN A 1062 -29.73 29.77 -0.54
C GLN A 1062 -30.60 28.73 0.19
N ARG A 1063 -30.72 27.53 -0.39
CA ARG A 1063 -31.27 26.32 0.21
C ARG A 1063 -30.12 25.50 0.79
N VAL A 1064 -30.27 25.01 2.01
CA VAL A 1064 -29.36 24.03 2.61
C VAL A 1064 -29.97 22.64 2.43
N PHE A 1065 -29.22 21.68 1.92
CA PHE A 1065 -29.67 20.31 1.74
C PHE A 1065 -28.53 19.31 1.89
N THR A 1066 -28.85 18.04 2.13
CA THR A 1066 -27.86 16.96 2.07
C THR A 1066 -27.75 16.47 0.63
N PRO A 1067 -26.57 16.51 0.01
CA PRO A 1067 -26.38 16.05 -1.37
C PRO A 1067 -26.77 14.59 -1.56
N SER A 1068 -27.28 14.28 -2.75
CA SER A 1068 -27.40 12.91 -3.21
C SER A 1068 -26.06 12.44 -3.77
N VAL A 1069 -25.79 11.13 -3.71
CA VAL A 1069 -24.52 10.56 -4.19
C VAL A 1069 -24.77 9.49 -5.26
N ILE A 1070 -24.08 9.61 -6.40
CA ILE A 1070 -23.92 8.53 -7.37
C ILE A 1070 -22.54 7.91 -7.17
N GLU A 1071 -22.49 6.61 -6.93
CA GLU A 1071 -21.28 5.85 -6.65
C GLU A 1071 -21.00 4.79 -7.74
N PRO A 1072 -20.02 5.05 -8.61
CA PRO A 1072 -19.32 4.00 -9.35
C PRO A 1072 -18.19 3.36 -8.52
N SER A 1073 -18.33 2.08 -8.15
CA SER A 1073 -17.34 1.29 -7.39
C SER A 1073 -16.73 0.17 -8.25
N PHE A 1074 -15.42 0.21 -8.46
CA PHE A 1074 -14.71 -0.66 -9.41
C PHE A 1074 -13.88 -1.73 -8.69
N GLY A 1075 -14.22 -3.00 -8.89
CA GLY A 1075 -13.44 -4.16 -8.44
C GLY A 1075 -12.25 -4.44 -9.37
N ILE A 1076 -11.12 -3.75 -9.17
CA ILE A 1076 -9.97 -3.79 -10.09
C ILE A 1076 -9.44 -5.22 -10.32
N GLY A 1077 -9.36 -6.04 -9.28
CA GLY A 1077 -8.93 -7.44 -9.40
C GLY A 1077 -9.86 -8.29 -10.29
N ARG A 1078 -11.18 -8.07 -10.20
CA ARG A 1078 -12.18 -8.75 -11.04
C ARG A 1078 -12.06 -8.32 -12.50
N ILE A 1079 -11.91 -7.02 -12.73
CA ILE A 1079 -11.71 -6.45 -14.08
C ILE A 1079 -10.45 -7.04 -14.72
N ILE A 1080 -9.33 -7.08 -13.99
CA ILE A 1080 -8.06 -7.64 -14.47
C ILE A 1080 -8.19 -9.14 -14.79
N TYR A 1081 -8.87 -9.92 -13.94
CA TYR A 1081 -9.10 -11.33 -14.22
C TYR A 1081 -9.90 -11.54 -15.50
N CYS A 1082 -11.00 -10.80 -15.67
CA CYS A 1082 -11.81 -10.89 -16.89
C CYS A 1082 -11.02 -10.43 -18.13
N LEU A 1083 -10.18 -9.40 -17.99
CA LEU A 1083 -9.25 -8.97 -19.04
C LEU A 1083 -8.27 -10.08 -19.42
N PHE A 1084 -7.73 -10.83 -18.46
CA PHE A 1084 -6.86 -11.98 -18.76
C PHE A 1084 -7.59 -13.04 -19.57
N GLU A 1085 -8.79 -13.43 -19.18
CA GLU A 1085 -9.56 -14.42 -19.94
C GLU A 1085 -9.92 -13.91 -21.34
N HIS A 1086 -10.43 -12.67 -21.46
CA HIS A 1086 -10.86 -12.10 -22.74
C HIS A 1086 -9.70 -11.84 -23.70
N SER A 1087 -8.48 -11.72 -23.19
CA SER A 1087 -7.28 -11.59 -24.01
C SER A 1087 -6.62 -12.94 -24.31
N PHE A 1088 -6.98 -14.04 -23.65
CA PHE A 1088 -6.28 -15.31 -23.84
C PHE A 1088 -6.78 -16.09 -25.06
N TYR A 1089 -5.86 -16.60 -25.87
CA TYR A 1089 -6.14 -17.60 -26.89
C TYR A 1089 -4.92 -18.47 -27.18
N THR A 1090 -5.15 -19.69 -27.67
CA THR A 1090 -4.10 -20.61 -28.13
C THR A 1090 -4.03 -20.57 -29.65
N ARG A 1091 -2.84 -20.39 -30.21
CA ARG A 1091 -2.62 -20.43 -31.66
C ARG A 1091 -2.57 -21.86 -32.18
N PRO A 1092 -3.13 -22.13 -33.37
CA PRO A 1092 -2.92 -23.41 -34.04
C PRO A 1092 -1.42 -23.61 -34.36
N SER A 1093 -0.86 -24.75 -33.97
CA SER A 1093 0.49 -25.18 -34.36
C SER A 1093 0.41 -26.31 -35.40
N GLN A 1094 1.45 -26.41 -36.24
CA GLN A 1094 1.61 -27.51 -37.20
C GLN A 1094 2.11 -28.81 -36.54
N SER A 1095 2.63 -28.72 -35.31
CA SER A 1095 2.92 -29.87 -34.45
C SER A 1095 1.91 -29.94 -33.31
N GLU A 1096 1.37 -31.14 -33.03
CA GLU A 1096 0.47 -31.36 -31.89
C GLU A 1096 1.12 -31.02 -30.53
N ASP A 1097 2.46 -30.95 -30.48
CA ASP A 1097 3.26 -30.73 -29.27
C ASP A 1097 3.59 -29.26 -28.92
N GLU A 1098 3.33 -28.26 -29.79
CA GLU A 1098 3.60 -26.84 -29.47
C GLU A 1098 2.31 -26.01 -29.35
N GLN A 1099 1.63 -26.07 -28.21
CA GLN A 1099 0.57 -25.10 -27.89
C GLN A 1099 1.18 -23.71 -27.62
N LEU A 1100 0.81 -22.74 -28.45
CA LEU A 1100 1.29 -21.35 -28.36
C LEU A 1100 0.20 -20.46 -27.75
N ASN A 1101 0.22 -20.35 -26.42
CA ASN A 1101 -0.67 -19.46 -25.67
C ASN A 1101 -0.27 -18.00 -25.86
N VAL A 1102 -1.26 -17.12 -26.03
CA VAL A 1102 -1.06 -15.69 -26.30
C VAL A 1102 -2.08 -14.88 -25.50
N PHE A 1103 -1.65 -13.77 -24.91
CA PHE A 1103 -2.55 -12.74 -24.41
C PHE A 1103 -2.62 -11.58 -25.40
N CYS A 1104 -3.79 -11.32 -25.98
CA CYS A 1104 -4.03 -10.17 -26.85
C CYS A 1104 -4.30 -8.87 -26.09
N PHE A 1105 -3.45 -8.50 -25.12
CA PHE A 1105 -3.58 -7.22 -24.42
C PHE A 1105 -3.55 -6.04 -25.40
N ALA A 1106 -4.42 -5.06 -25.19
CA ALA A 1106 -4.30 -3.77 -25.84
C ALA A 1106 -2.97 -3.11 -25.43
N PRO A 1107 -2.31 -2.33 -26.31
CA PRO A 1107 -1.05 -1.65 -25.98
C PRO A 1107 -1.13 -0.81 -24.70
N LEU A 1108 -2.31 -0.25 -24.42
CA LEU A 1108 -2.65 0.49 -23.20
C LEU A 1108 -2.33 -0.31 -21.93
N VAL A 1109 -2.82 -1.55 -21.84
CA VAL A 1109 -2.74 -2.38 -20.63
C VAL A 1109 -1.55 -3.33 -20.60
N ALA A 1110 -0.96 -3.62 -21.77
CA ALA A 1110 0.14 -4.59 -21.88
C ALA A 1110 1.31 -4.27 -20.92
N PRO A 1111 1.83 -5.26 -20.17
CA PRO A 1111 2.85 -5.02 -19.13
C PRO A 1111 4.19 -4.57 -19.72
N ILE A 1112 4.54 -5.12 -20.87
CA ILE A 1112 5.73 -4.76 -21.64
C ILE A 1112 5.22 -4.27 -22.98
N LYS A 1113 5.72 -3.11 -23.43
CA LYS A 1113 5.24 -2.47 -24.65
C LYS A 1113 5.96 -3.00 -25.88
N CYS A 1114 7.25 -3.31 -25.78
CA CYS A 1114 7.97 -3.97 -26.85
C CYS A 1114 9.10 -4.88 -26.36
N THR A 1115 9.50 -5.84 -27.20
CA THR A 1115 10.73 -6.63 -26.97
C THR A 1115 11.72 -6.38 -28.08
N VAL A 1116 12.98 -6.11 -27.74
CA VAL A 1116 14.09 -5.93 -28.68
C VAL A 1116 14.87 -7.24 -28.82
N PHE A 1117 15.05 -7.69 -30.05
CA PHE A 1117 15.76 -8.92 -30.40
C PHE A 1117 16.90 -8.66 -31.39
N PRO A 1118 18.17 -8.95 -31.05
CA PRO A 1118 19.17 -9.18 -32.08
C PRO A 1118 18.82 -10.47 -32.84
N LEU A 1119 18.70 -10.43 -34.17
CA LEU A 1119 18.28 -11.58 -34.98
C LEU A 1119 19.25 -12.76 -34.81
N ILE A 1120 20.54 -12.47 -34.88
CA ILE A 1120 21.65 -13.39 -34.65
C ILE A 1120 22.61 -12.77 -33.63
N LYS A 1121 23.38 -13.62 -32.94
CA LYS A 1121 24.48 -13.15 -32.08
C LYS A 1121 25.55 -12.51 -32.96
N SER A 1122 25.60 -11.18 -32.92
CA SER A 1122 26.55 -10.38 -33.69
C SER A 1122 26.85 -9.12 -32.90
N GLN A 1123 28.13 -8.81 -32.70
CA GLN A 1123 28.55 -7.62 -31.96
C GLN A 1123 27.98 -6.32 -32.58
N GLN A 1124 27.73 -6.30 -33.89
CA GLN A 1124 27.13 -5.14 -34.56
C GLN A 1124 25.64 -4.98 -34.20
N PHE A 1125 24.88 -6.08 -34.18
CA PHE A 1125 23.46 -6.04 -33.84
C PHE A 1125 23.22 -5.86 -32.35
N ASP A 1126 24.08 -6.43 -31.50
CA ASP A 1126 24.02 -6.25 -30.05
C ASP A 1126 24.26 -4.79 -29.66
N LYS A 1127 25.13 -4.06 -30.38
CA LYS A 1127 25.32 -2.61 -30.20
C LYS A 1127 24.05 -1.80 -30.53
N VAL A 1128 23.40 -2.13 -31.65
CA VAL A 1128 22.15 -1.46 -32.04
C VAL A 1128 21.01 -1.80 -31.07
N ALA A 1129 20.91 -3.06 -30.66
CA ALA A 1129 19.92 -3.48 -29.66
C ALA A 1129 20.14 -2.75 -28.32
N LYS A 1130 21.40 -2.56 -27.90
CA LYS A 1130 21.73 -1.77 -26.69
C LYS A 1130 21.39 -0.28 -26.85
N LEU A 1131 21.63 0.31 -28.01
CA LEU A 1131 21.23 1.70 -28.28
C LEU A 1131 19.70 1.87 -28.19
N LEU A 1132 18.94 0.92 -28.74
CA LEU A 1132 17.48 0.93 -28.65
C LEU A 1132 17.00 0.74 -27.21
N ASP A 1133 17.63 -0.15 -26.45
CA ASP A 1133 17.35 -0.38 -25.03
C ASP A 1133 17.53 0.90 -24.19
N GLU A 1134 18.64 1.63 -24.39
CA GLU A 1134 18.88 2.93 -23.74
C GLU A 1134 17.86 4.00 -24.19
N SER A 1135 17.56 4.07 -25.49
CA SER A 1135 16.65 5.08 -26.05
C SER A 1135 15.19 4.86 -25.63
N LEU A 1136 14.73 3.61 -25.56
CA LEU A 1136 13.40 3.25 -25.07
C LEU A 1136 13.27 3.53 -23.57
N THR A 1137 14.31 3.23 -22.77
CA THR A 1137 14.36 3.57 -21.34
C THR A 1137 14.23 5.08 -21.13
N ALA A 1138 15.00 5.88 -21.87
CA ALA A 1138 14.97 7.34 -21.80
C ALA A 1138 13.60 7.93 -22.21
N ALA A 1139 12.87 7.26 -23.10
CA ALA A 1139 11.52 7.63 -23.50
C ALA A 1139 10.42 7.14 -22.54
N GLY A 1140 10.77 6.42 -21.46
CA GLY A 1140 9.83 5.85 -20.50
C GLY A 1140 9.00 4.68 -21.06
N ILE A 1141 9.50 3.98 -22.08
CA ILE A 1141 8.79 2.87 -22.72
C ILE A 1141 9.26 1.55 -22.09
N SER A 1142 8.35 0.84 -21.41
CA SER A 1142 8.62 -0.50 -20.86
C SER A 1142 8.96 -1.50 -21.96
N HIS A 1143 10.13 -2.14 -21.86
CA HIS A 1143 10.62 -3.09 -22.87
C HIS A 1143 11.53 -4.16 -22.27
N ILE A 1144 11.76 -5.23 -23.04
CA ILE A 1144 12.73 -6.29 -22.74
C ILE A 1144 13.77 -6.35 -23.85
N LEU A 1145 15.05 -6.51 -23.49
CA LEU A 1145 16.10 -6.91 -24.41
C LEU A 1145 16.35 -8.41 -24.29
N ASP A 1146 15.96 -9.20 -25.31
CA ASP A 1146 16.17 -10.64 -25.34
C ASP A 1146 17.25 -11.03 -26.37
N ALA A 1147 18.49 -11.03 -25.91
CA ALA A 1147 19.67 -11.49 -26.64
C ALA A 1147 19.95 -13.00 -26.50
N THR A 1148 18.96 -13.81 -26.11
CA THR A 1148 19.16 -15.26 -25.98
C THR A 1148 19.41 -15.90 -27.35
N GLY A 1149 20.26 -16.93 -27.39
CA GLY A 1149 20.65 -17.62 -28.64
C GLY A 1149 19.59 -18.58 -29.20
N THR A 1150 18.34 -18.48 -28.77
CA THR A 1150 17.24 -19.33 -29.24
C THR A 1150 16.67 -18.81 -30.57
N SER A 1151 15.98 -19.67 -31.31
CA SER A 1151 15.37 -19.27 -32.59
C SER A 1151 14.39 -18.10 -32.40
N ILE A 1152 14.32 -17.20 -33.38
CA ILE A 1152 13.44 -16.01 -33.29
C ILE A 1152 11.97 -16.40 -33.09
N GLY A 1153 11.51 -17.52 -33.66
CA GLY A 1153 10.17 -18.05 -33.44
C GLY A 1153 9.88 -18.40 -31.98
N LYS A 1154 10.83 -19.02 -31.27
CA LYS A 1154 10.70 -19.31 -29.83
C LYS A 1154 10.74 -18.04 -28.99
N ARG A 1155 11.50 -17.04 -29.41
CA ARG A 1155 11.55 -15.72 -28.75
C ARG A 1155 10.23 -14.96 -28.91
N TYR A 1156 9.66 -14.95 -30.12
CA TYR A 1156 8.30 -14.43 -30.36
C TYR A 1156 7.25 -15.18 -29.55
N ALA A 1157 7.29 -16.51 -29.49
CA ALA A 1157 6.34 -17.29 -28.70
C ALA A 1157 6.33 -16.88 -27.22
N ARG A 1158 7.51 -16.75 -26.59
CA ARG A 1158 7.61 -16.32 -25.17
C ARG A 1158 7.10 -14.90 -24.96
N THR A 1159 7.33 -14.02 -25.94
CA THR A 1159 6.93 -12.61 -25.90
C THR A 1159 5.43 -12.45 -26.12
N ASP A 1160 4.86 -13.18 -27.07
CA ASP A 1160 3.43 -13.21 -27.34
C ASP A 1160 2.67 -13.78 -26.13
N GLU A 1161 3.24 -14.76 -25.41
CA GLU A 1161 2.68 -15.32 -24.18
C GLU A 1161 2.70 -14.36 -22.97
N LEU A 1162 3.58 -13.36 -22.97
CA LEU A 1162 3.53 -12.25 -22.01
C LEU A 1162 2.57 -11.14 -22.46
N GLY A 1163 1.98 -11.29 -23.64
CA GLY A 1163 1.07 -10.34 -24.26
C GLY A 1163 1.72 -9.04 -24.70
N VAL A 1164 3.02 -9.06 -24.99
CA VAL A 1164 3.74 -7.89 -25.53
C VAL A 1164 3.20 -7.57 -26.94
N PRO A 1165 2.75 -6.33 -27.21
CA PRO A 1165 2.08 -6.00 -28.46
C PRO A 1165 3.05 -5.86 -29.63
N PHE A 1166 4.29 -5.41 -29.39
CA PHE A 1166 5.27 -5.16 -30.44
C PHE A 1166 6.59 -5.88 -30.20
N ALA A 1167 7.23 -6.32 -31.27
CA ALA A 1167 8.57 -6.88 -31.22
C ALA A 1167 9.49 -6.24 -32.25
N ILE A 1168 10.61 -5.71 -31.79
CA ILE A 1168 11.62 -5.05 -32.61
C ILE A 1168 12.72 -6.05 -32.91
N THR A 1169 12.94 -6.39 -34.18
CA THR A 1169 14.04 -7.29 -34.59
C THR A 1169 15.14 -6.51 -35.28
N VAL A 1170 16.34 -6.59 -34.71
CA VAL A 1170 17.57 -5.99 -35.20
C VAL A 1170 18.28 -6.99 -36.11
N ASP A 1171 18.20 -6.73 -37.41
CA ASP A 1171 18.85 -7.53 -38.46
C ASP A 1171 19.72 -6.68 -39.41
N SER A 1172 19.79 -5.37 -39.17
CA SER A 1172 20.60 -4.39 -39.89
C SER A 1172 21.12 -3.33 -38.91
N THR A 1173 22.12 -2.57 -39.32
CA THR A 1173 22.72 -1.47 -38.53
C THR A 1173 22.06 -0.10 -38.77
N THR A 1174 21.14 0.01 -39.74
CA THR A 1174 20.48 1.28 -40.09
C THR A 1174 18.96 1.24 -39.94
N SER A 1175 18.36 0.05 -39.95
CA SER A 1175 16.92 -0.15 -39.82
C SER A 1175 16.62 -1.43 -39.06
N VAL A 1176 15.39 -1.52 -38.54
CA VAL A 1176 14.88 -2.68 -37.80
C VAL A 1176 13.49 -3.04 -38.31
N THR A 1177 13.02 -4.25 -38.01
CA THR A 1177 11.59 -4.55 -38.19
C THR A 1177 10.84 -4.38 -36.89
N ILE A 1178 9.61 -3.87 -36.98
CA ILE A 1178 8.64 -3.89 -35.89
C ILE A 1178 7.55 -4.88 -36.29
N ARG A 1179 7.33 -5.91 -35.48
CA ARG A 1179 6.29 -6.92 -35.63
C ARG A 1179 5.15 -6.63 -34.68
N GLU A 1180 3.91 -6.69 -35.14
CA GLU A 1180 2.72 -6.68 -34.28
C GLU A 1180 2.33 -8.10 -33.88
N ARG A 1181 1.98 -8.28 -32.61
CA ARG A 1181 1.73 -9.58 -31.98
C ARG A 1181 0.66 -10.38 -32.71
N ASP A 1182 -0.54 -9.83 -32.86
CA ASP A 1182 -1.77 -10.57 -33.23
C ASP A 1182 -1.82 -10.94 -34.71
N SER A 1183 -1.57 -9.98 -35.60
CA SER A 1183 -1.51 -10.17 -37.06
C SER A 1183 -0.23 -10.90 -37.48
N LYS A 1184 0.85 -10.79 -36.68
CA LYS A 1184 2.22 -11.20 -37.02
C LYS A 1184 2.84 -10.41 -38.17
N GLU A 1185 2.16 -9.38 -38.68
CA GLU A 1185 2.67 -8.51 -39.74
C GLU A 1185 3.86 -7.70 -39.22
N GLN A 1186 4.73 -7.30 -40.15
CA GLN A 1186 5.95 -6.57 -39.84
C GLN A 1186 6.11 -5.38 -40.77
N ILE A 1187 6.57 -4.28 -40.22
CA ILE A 1187 7.03 -3.09 -40.95
C ILE A 1187 8.54 -2.93 -40.76
N ARG A 1188 9.20 -2.23 -41.67
CA ARG A 1188 10.61 -1.83 -41.51
C ARG A 1188 10.70 -0.34 -41.26
N VAL A 1189 11.45 0.03 -40.22
CA VAL A 1189 11.56 1.42 -39.74
C VAL A 1189 13.05 1.75 -39.54
N SER A 1190 13.43 3.00 -39.78
CA SER A 1190 14.78 3.48 -39.46
C SER A 1190 15.00 3.47 -37.94
N ILE A 1191 16.24 3.26 -37.47
CA ILE A 1191 16.53 3.19 -36.02
C ILE A 1191 16.07 4.47 -35.29
N GLU A 1192 16.19 5.63 -35.94
CA GLU A 1192 15.83 6.94 -35.39
C GLU A 1192 14.32 7.10 -35.14
N GLU A 1193 13.48 6.44 -35.95
CA GLU A 1193 12.02 6.55 -35.87
C GLU A 1193 11.39 5.54 -34.91
N VAL A 1194 12.09 4.45 -34.55
CA VAL A 1194 11.55 3.33 -33.75
C VAL A 1194 10.85 3.82 -32.48
N VAL A 1195 11.52 4.66 -31.69
CA VAL A 1195 10.99 5.15 -30.41
C VAL A 1195 9.69 5.94 -30.63
N SER A 1196 9.65 6.80 -31.66
CA SER A 1196 8.48 7.61 -31.97
C SER A 1196 7.29 6.77 -32.43
N VAL A 1197 7.53 5.76 -33.27
CA VAL A 1197 6.49 4.86 -33.79
C VAL A 1197 5.92 3.99 -32.66
N VAL A 1198 6.78 3.37 -31.85
CA VAL A 1198 6.35 2.55 -30.71
C VAL A 1198 5.59 3.42 -29.72
N LYS A 1199 6.09 4.62 -29.40
CA LYS A 1199 5.40 5.55 -28.49
C LYS A 1199 4.01 5.94 -28.99
N ALA A 1200 3.88 6.29 -30.27
CA ALA A 1200 2.59 6.66 -30.84
C ALA A 1200 1.59 5.50 -30.82
N LEU A 1201 2.04 4.27 -31.05
CA LEU A 1201 1.22 3.07 -30.96
C LEU A 1201 0.80 2.74 -29.51
N THR A 1202 1.72 2.89 -28.55
CA THR A 1202 1.47 2.57 -27.14
C THR A 1202 0.62 3.63 -26.45
N ASP A 1203 0.79 4.89 -26.83
CA ASP A 1203 0.02 6.03 -26.30
C ASP A 1203 -1.34 6.16 -27.01
N GLY A 1204 -1.68 5.26 -27.94
CA GLY A 1204 -2.95 5.26 -28.67
C GLY A 1204 -3.12 6.39 -29.68
N GLN A 1205 -2.05 7.11 -30.03
CA GLN A 1205 -2.06 8.21 -31.00
C GLN A 1205 -2.21 7.73 -32.45
N THR A 1206 -1.85 6.48 -32.72
CA THR A 1206 -2.01 5.83 -34.03
C THR A 1206 -2.36 4.36 -33.84
N THR A 1207 -3.06 3.76 -34.79
CA THR A 1207 -3.31 2.30 -34.78
C THR A 1207 -2.28 1.56 -35.62
N TRP A 1208 -2.15 0.23 -35.42
CA TRP A 1208 -1.32 -0.60 -36.29
C TRP A 1208 -1.73 -0.50 -37.77
N ALA A 1209 -3.04 -0.46 -38.04
CA ALA A 1209 -3.57 -0.28 -39.39
C ALA A 1209 -3.17 1.07 -40.01
N ASP A 1210 -3.07 2.13 -39.22
CA ASP A 1210 -2.61 3.43 -39.72
C ASP A 1210 -1.11 3.44 -40.01
N VAL A 1211 -0.32 2.69 -39.22
CA VAL A 1211 1.12 2.53 -39.47
C VAL A 1211 1.38 1.68 -40.71
N LEU A 1212 0.62 0.60 -40.95
CA LEU A 1212 0.72 -0.20 -42.18
C LEU A 1212 0.38 0.57 -43.45
N ARG A 1213 -0.44 1.62 -43.36
CA ARG A 1213 -0.81 2.47 -44.50
C ARG A 1213 0.27 3.50 -44.86
N ARG A 1214 1.20 3.79 -43.94
CA ARG A 1214 2.33 4.70 -44.14
C ARG A 1214 3.49 3.92 -44.73
#